data_AF-A0A1H4IW39-F1
#
_entry.id   AF-A0A1H4IW39-F1
#
_cell.length_a   1.000
_cell.length_b   1.000
_cell.length_c   1.000
_cell.angle_alpha   90.00
_cell.angle_beta   90.00
_cell.angle_gamma   90.00
#
_symmetry.space_group_name_H-M   'P 1'
#
loop_
_entity.id
_entity.type
_entity.pdbx_description
1 polymer ?
#
loop_
_entity_poly.entity_id
_entity_poly.type
_entity_poly.pdbx_seq_one_letter_code
_entity_poly.pdbx_strand_id
1 'polypeptide(L)'
;MIGQNHIKDIQLPTIMDFNALKEEGLKFIQEGSGLEWTNFNPSDPGITILDQLCFALTELGYCMNFSIKDILTDRKGALVMENQFFQPDTILTTSAITGNDYIKLIVDAIPQVENVIIETVNTGLSFLGGIYQVYLAVDSKNKTEENLKNIYIATHIQLNTNRNLQELFITPKILTVKVYNTHCQVQFEEHVNRNDITAKINQAIREFVFPSVIQTGYDKLVSEGENSNSVFNGPKLKNGWVKSGSIGGKKNTIYAFEISQLIESIEGIIRVDDFCFYDSDSSEQKYMVTSDIEELLVINFTRESTKKFEKVLNNEHHINQSIVSYLNDITTKIDPNNEVESAKLTPDLPIGKYRDIQSYYSIQNTMPDAFKVGENSLDESSSKFQVAQSRQLKGYLTLFDQVLTNQFAQLANAHQLFSFKNSISGTPFDRENYYNKQDKFEKLHQKYPVPYESFSPTYFYQSLYDSVSDIRPLLKHNKEFNFSNEVISASELEHDSWEEYKEDPYNSYIWGVKAIVEDDDDNLQRRNKILDHLLARHGESPLYINNLCNTSILTGNIFKDRVIVKSSYLQNYQKLSYNRAKGYNYLGANKLYLNNELRSTNEFTPVSEEVQNNYELGNQTDFIVNIELIDEELKVSSADIINYSGIDLKINTIFLLSQYYKNYIIDTPSETAFWFLNNRKGFISIESNLLLRFATFEIVFKEDKNQWITDKDLSFEELLNLSQKVNGNKNQGEDLFSEIKKVFSLKAISNTTKPNEFIEASQTLYWSVNAVFDKEKINVTDSLSLLNGTILYFFPKFIPQFNSSNFQNKITMFFEQELPIHCDAKFILVGKEILKPLIKAYVDWHNELILWTKTESNSYNLLQEKSNVLAKIIIQNFTTE
;
A
#
# COMPACT_ATOMS: atom_id res chain seq x y z
N MET A 1 0.66 -23.73 -34.98
CA MET A 1 -0.52 -24.52 -35.39
C MET A 1 -1.39 -23.63 -36.25
N ILE A 2 -1.59 -23.98 -37.53
CA ILE A 2 -2.53 -23.30 -38.42
C ILE A 2 -3.93 -23.74 -37.96
N GLY A 3 -4.58 -22.93 -37.13
CA GLY A 3 -5.95 -23.17 -36.71
C GLY A 3 -6.88 -23.08 -37.91
N GLN A 4 -7.61 -24.16 -38.20
CA GLN A 4 -8.65 -24.18 -39.22
C GLN A 4 -9.77 -23.22 -38.81
N ASN A 5 -9.83 -22.04 -39.43
CA ASN A 5 -10.96 -21.12 -39.36
C ASN A 5 -12.15 -21.76 -40.10
N HIS A 6 -12.92 -22.61 -39.42
CA HIS A 6 -14.22 -23.06 -39.90
C HIS A 6 -15.28 -22.15 -39.29
N ILE A 7 -16.19 -21.64 -40.14
CA ILE A 7 -17.38 -20.91 -39.69
C ILE A 7 -18.25 -21.94 -38.96
N LYS A 8 -18.36 -21.81 -37.64
CA LYS A 8 -19.37 -22.56 -36.88
C LYS A 8 -20.68 -21.81 -36.99
N ASP A 9 -21.71 -22.49 -37.46
CA ASP A 9 -23.07 -21.99 -37.50
C ASP A 9 -23.64 -21.98 -36.06
N ILE A 10 -23.31 -20.93 -35.32
CA ILE A 10 -23.78 -20.67 -33.96
C ILE A 10 -24.66 -19.44 -34.06
N GLN A 11 -25.85 -19.50 -33.47
CA GLN A 11 -26.76 -18.36 -33.40
C GLN A 11 -26.03 -17.16 -32.76
N LEU A 12 -25.96 -16.07 -33.51
CA LEU A 12 -25.34 -14.84 -33.04
C LEU A 12 -26.20 -14.24 -31.90
N PRO A 13 -25.58 -13.63 -30.88
CA PRO A 13 -26.28 -12.73 -29.97
C PRO A 13 -27.08 -11.69 -30.76
N THR A 14 -28.27 -11.32 -30.28
CA THR A 14 -29.19 -10.39 -30.96
C THR A 14 -28.50 -9.14 -31.48
N ILE A 15 -27.59 -8.55 -30.71
CA ILE A 15 -26.87 -7.32 -31.08
C ILE A 15 -25.90 -7.47 -32.28
N MET A 16 -25.60 -8.70 -32.69
CA MET A 16 -24.82 -9.02 -33.90
C MET A 16 -25.67 -9.66 -34.99
N ASP A 17 -26.96 -9.91 -34.74
CA ASP A 17 -27.88 -10.50 -35.70
C ASP A 17 -28.71 -9.39 -36.37
N PHE A 18 -28.37 -9.10 -37.62
CA PHE A 18 -29.06 -8.12 -38.43
C PHE A 18 -30.58 -8.34 -38.51
N ASN A 19 -31.01 -9.59 -38.73
CA ASN A 19 -32.43 -9.89 -38.92
C ASN A 19 -33.18 -9.68 -37.60
N ALA A 20 -32.60 -10.11 -36.48
CA ALA A 20 -33.20 -9.91 -35.17
C ALA A 20 -33.32 -8.41 -34.83
N LEU A 21 -32.27 -7.62 -35.07
CA LEU A 21 -32.31 -6.15 -34.89
C LEU A 21 -33.36 -5.49 -35.78
N LYS A 22 -33.48 -5.94 -37.03
CA LYS A 22 -34.47 -5.42 -37.99
C LYS A 22 -35.89 -5.77 -37.55
N GLU A 23 -36.14 -7.00 -37.12
CA GLU A 23 -37.45 -7.42 -36.59
C GLU A 23 -37.84 -6.59 -35.37
N GLU A 24 -36.91 -6.34 -34.45
CA GLU A 24 -37.12 -5.50 -33.28
C GLU A 24 -37.41 -4.05 -33.65
N GLY A 25 -36.62 -3.47 -34.56
CA GLY A 25 -36.83 -2.11 -35.07
C GLY A 25 -38.16 -1.95 -35.82
N LEU A 26 -38.53 -2.92 -36.66
CA LEU A 26 -39.81 -2.93 -37.36
C LEU A 26 -40.98 -3.00 -36.38
N LYS A 27 -40.87 -3.85 -35.36
CA LYS A 27 -41.90 -3.95 -34.31
C LYS A 27 -42.06 -2.62 -33.57
N PHE A 28 -40.95 -1.98 -33.19
CA PHE A 28 -40.98 -0.66 -32.55
C PHE A 28 -41.68 0.39 -33.42
N ILE A 29 -41.36 0.43 -34.71
CA ILE A 29 -42.00 1.35 -35.66
C ILE A 29 -43.50 1.04 -35.79
N GLN A 30 -43.88 -0.23 -35.95
CA GLN A 30 -45.30 -0.64 -36.09
C GLN A 30 -46.14 -0.26 -34.87
N GLU A 31 -45.58 -0.38 -33.67
CA GLU A 31 -46.25 0.01 -32.43
C GLU A 31 -46.34 1.54 -32.28
N GLY A 32 -45.32 2.28 -32.72
CA GLY A 32 -45.21 3.73 -32.55
C GLY A 32 -45.82 4.59 -33.66
N SER A 33 -45.93 4.08 -34.90
CA SER A 33 -46.34 4.87 -36.07
C SER A 33 -47.85 5.03 -36.23
N GLY A 34 -48.65 4.25 -35.49
CA GLY A 34 -50.10 4.28 -35.57
C GLY A 34 -50.61 4.04 -37.00
N LEU A 35 -51.36 5.01 -37.55
CA LEU A 35 -51.89 4.95 -38.92
C LEU A 35 -51.11 5.81 -39.93
N GLU A 36 -50.08 6.53 -39.49
CA GLU A 36 -49.36 7.51 -40.32
C GLU A 36 -48.34 6.84 -41.26
N TRP A 37 -47.65 5.78 -40.81
CA TRP A 37 -46.73 4.99 -41.63
C TRP A 37 -47.15 3.53 -41.64
N THR A 38 -47.68 3.08 -42.79
CA THR A 38 -48.29 1.75 -42.96
C THR A 38 -47.54 0.86 -43.97
N ASN A 39 -46.58 1.43 -44.72
CA ASN A 39 -45.80 0.73 -45.73
C ASN A 39 -44.43 0.32 -45.19
N PHE A 40 -44.28 -0.95 -44.81
CA PHE A 40 -43.03 -1.50 -44.29
C PHE A 40 -42.27 -2.35 -45.32
N ASN A 41 -42.52 -2.11 -46.61
CA ASN A 41 -41.83 -2.84 -47.67
C ASN A 41 -40.39 -2.35 -47.85
N PRO A 42 -39.46 -3.20 -48.33
CA PRO A 42 -38.06 -2.81 -48.58
C PRO A 42 -37.86 -1.65 -49.56
N SER A 43 -38.86 -1.36 -50.40
CA SER A 43 -38.84 -0.22 -51.31
C SER A 43 -39.03 1.14 -50.62
N ASP A 44 -39.46 1.13 -49.35
CA ASP A 44 -39.67 2.35 -48.57
C ASP A 44 -38.31 2.91 -48.09
N PRO A 45 -38.03 4.21 -48.31
CA PRO A 45 -36.80 4.85 -47.84
C PRO A 45 -36.56 4.73 -46.33
N GLY A 46 -37.61 4.80 -45.51
CA GLY A 46 -37.50 4.67 -44.07
C GLY A 46 -37.07 3.27 -43.64
N ILE A 47 -37.53 2.23 -44.36
CA ILE A 47 -37.06 0.85 -44.15
C ILE A 47 -35.61 0.68 -44.61
N THR A 48 -35.21 1.35 -45.69
CA THR A 48 -33.80 1.34 -46.13
C THR A 48 -32.88 1.98 -45.07
N ILE A 49 -33.31 3.08 -44.45
CA ILE A 49 -32.57 3.71 -43.34
C ILE A 49 -32.49 2.78 -42.14
N LEU A 50 -33.59 2.12 -41.77
CA LEU A 50 -33.61 1.12 -40.70
C LEU A 50 -32.59 0.00 -40.98
N ASP A 51 -32.54 -0.51 -42.22
CA ASP A 51 -31.58 -1.54 -42.62
C ASP A 51 -30.13 -1.05 -42.41
N GLN A 52 -29.79 0.18 -42.81
CA GLN A 52 -28.43 0.70 -42.58
C GLN A 52 -28.11 0.87 -41.10
N LEU A 53 -29.07 1.30 -40.29
CA LEU A 53 -28.90 1.40 -38.83
C LEU A 53 -28.69 0.03 -38.19
N CYS A 54 -29.49 -0.97 -38.56
CA CYS A 54 -29.32 -2.35 -38.10
C CYS A 54 -27.94 -2.89 -38.48
N PHE A 55 -27.47 -2.63 -39.70
CA PHE A 55 -26.13 -3.03 -40.14
C PHE A 55 -25.03 -2.38 -39.29
N ALA A 56 -25.08 -1.06 -39.07
CA ALA A 56 -24.10 -0.37 -38.23
C ALA A 56 -24.11 -0.86 -36.77
N LEU A 57 -25.29 -1.19 -36.22
CA LEU A 57 -25.40 -1.76 -34.88
C LEU A 57 -24.75 -3.14 -34.77
N THR A 58 -24.73 -3.94 -35.85
CA THR A 58 -24.01 -5.23 -35.83
C THR A 58 -22.50 -5.06 -35.67
N GLU A 59 -21.92 -3.99 -36.22
CA GLU A 59 -20.50 -3.66 -36.03
C GLU A 59 -20.22 -3.24 -34.58
N LEU A 60 -21.07 -2.36 -34.02
CA LEU A 60 -20.95 -1.97 -32.61
C LEU A 60 -21.08 -3.20 -31.69
N GLY A 61 -22.04 -4.09 -31.97
CA GLY A 61 -22.23 -5.35 -31.26
C GLY A 61 -21.02 -6.29 -31.37
N TYR A 62 -20.38 -6.35 -32.54
CA TYR A 62 -19.14 -7.10 -32.75
C TYR A 62 -17.99 -6.53 -31.90
N CYS A 63 -17.82 -5.21 -31.88
CA CYS A 63 -16.79 -4.53 -31.08
C CYS A 63 -17.01 -4.72 -29.57
N MET A 64 -18.26 -4.66 -29.10
CA MET A 64 -18.63 -4.91 -27.70
C MET A 64 -18.27 -6.34 -27.23
N ASN A 65 -18.14 -7.30 -28.16
CA ASN A 65 -17.82 -8.68 -27.85
C ASN A 65 -16.31 -8.99 -27.89
N PHE A 66 -15.46 -7.97 -28.04
CA PHE A 66 -14.01 -8.13 -27.86
C PHE A 66 -13.69 -8.54 -26.42
N SER A 67 -12.62 -9.32 -26.26
CA SER A 67 -12.18 -9.70 -24.92
C SER A 67 -11.72 -8.46 -24.16
N ILE A 68 -11.98 -8.39 -22.84
CA ILE A 68 -11.60 -7.21 -22.03
C ILE A 68 -10.10 -6.88 -22.16
N LYS A 69 -9.23 -7.90 -22.24
CA LYS A 69 -7.80 -7.69 -22.46
C LYS A 69 -7.51 -7.00 -23.79
N ASP A 70 -8.29 -7.24 -24.85
CA ASP A 70 -8.12 -6.58 -26.14
C ASP A 70 -8.64 -5.13 -26.09
N ILE A 71 -9.78 -4.88 -25.45
CA ILE A 71 -10.34 -3.53 -25.24
C ILE A 71 -9.36 -2.66 -24.42
N LEU A 72 -8.68 -3.25 -23.45
CA LEU A 72 -7.70 -2.57 -22.59
C LEU A 72 -6.28 -2.56 -23.16
N THR A 73 -6.04 -3.12 -24.35
CA THR A 73 -4.71 -3.09 -24.98
C THR A 73 -4.57 -1.83 -25.82
N ASP A 74 -3.51 -1.05 -25.61
CA ASP A 74 -3.23 0.19 -26.34
C ASP A 74 -2.65 -0.06 -27.75
N ARG A 75 -2.47 1.01 -28.54
CA ARG A 75 -1.88 0.98 -29.89
C ARG A 75 -0.46 0.38 -29.95
N LYS A 76 0.27 0.36 -28.83
CA LYS A 76 1.62 -0.21 -28.73
C LYS A 76 1.59 -1.71 -28.38
N GLY A 77 0.41 -2.28 -28.16
CA GLY A 77 0.23 -3.66 -27.73
C GLY A 77 0.44 -3.87 -26.24
N ALA A 78 0.48 -2.81 -25.43
CA ALA A 78 0.61 -2.89 -23.99
C ALA A 78 -0.77 -2.86 -23.33
N LEU A 79 -0.97 -3.72 -22.34
CA LEU A 79 -2.19 -3.73 -21.54
C LEU A 79 -2.19 -2.53 -20.58
N VAL A 80 -3.24 -1.71 -20.63
CA VAL A 80 -3.42 -0.55 -19.75
C VAL A 80 -3.77 -1.04 -18.34
N MET A 81 -2.75 -1.18 -17.50
CA MET A 81 -2.86 -1.68 -16.12
C MET A 81 -2.75 -0.58 -15.07
N GLU A 82 -1.92 0.42 -15.32
CA GLU A 82 -1.64 1.48 -14.36
C GLU A 82 -2.91 2.30 -14.06
N ASN A 83 -3.17 2.55 -12.78
CA ASN A 83 -4.38 3.22 -12.31
C ASN A 83 -5.69 2.53 -12.73
N GLN A 84 -5.66 1.21 -13.00
CA GLN A 84 -6.84 0.40 -13.33
C GLN A 84 -6.95 -0.81 -12.43
N PHE A 85 -5.84 -1.52 -12.27
CA PHE A 85 -5.76 -2.77 -11.51
C PHE A 85 -4.48 -2.79 -10.70
N PHE A 86 -4.57 -3.37 -9.51
CA PHE A 86 -3.38 -3.73 -8.74
C PHE A 86 -2.94 -5.15 -9.07
N GLN A 87 -1.63 -5.40 -9.03
CA GLN A 87 -1.10 -6.74 -9.19
C GLN A 87 -1.32 -7.56 -7.90
N PRO A 88 -1.50 -8.89 -7.98
CA PRO A 88 -1.74 -9.72 -6.82
C PRO A 88 -0.65 -9.60 -5.74
N ASP A 89 0.62 -9.58 -6.13
CA ASP A 89 1.77 -9.48 -5.22
C ASP A 89 1.93 -8.10 -4.57
N THR A 90 1.12 -7.13 -4.97
CA THR A 90 1.13 -5.79 -4.38
C THR A 90 -0.11 -5.49 -3.56
N ILE A 91 -1.26 -6.06 -3.92
CA ILE A 91 -2.54 -5.79 -3.25
C ILE A 91 -2.93 -6.85 -2.22
N LEU A 92 -2.45 -8.10 -2.37
CA LEU A 92 -2.75 -9.19 -1.43
C LEU A 92 -1.72 -9.29 -0.31
N THR A 93 -0.49 -8.83 -0.55
CA THR A 93 0.53 -8.72 0.49
C THR A 93 0.21 -7.59 1.46
N THR A 94 0.63 -7.73 2.72
CA THR A 94 0.46 -6.71 3.78
C THR A 94 1.81 -6.36 4.39
N SER A 95 1.94 -5.26 5.14
CA SER A 95 3.08 -5.11 6.05
C SER A 95 3.13 -6.26 7.06
N ALA A 96 4.25 -6.41 7.77
CA ALA A 96 4.35 -7.41 8.83
C ALA A 96 3.42 -7.05 10.00
N ILE A 97 2.53 -7.99 10.35
CA ILE A 97 1.57 -7.83 11.45
C ILE A 97 1.78 -8.95 12.47
N THR A 98 2.02 -10.17 12.02
CA THR A 98 2.20 -11.34 12.90
C THR A 98 3.67 -11.64 13.15
N GLY A 99 3.96 -12.42 14.21
CA GLY A 99 5.31 -12.93 14.45
C GLY A 99 5.87 -13.68 13.22
N ASN A 100 5.06 -14.50 12.57
CA ASN A 100 5.45 -15.20 11.33
C ASN A 100 5.85 -14.24 10.21
N ASP A 101 5.19 -13.10 10.07
CA ASP A 101 5.55 -12.10 9.07
C ASP A 101 6.92 -11.49 9.35
N TYR A 102 7.21 -11.18 10.61
CA TYR A 102 8.53 -10.70 11.01
C TYR A 102 9.61 -11.77 10.79
N ILE A 103 9.33 -13.04 11.08
CA ILE A 103 10.25 -14.16 10.77
C ILE A 103 10.56 -14.16 9.26
N LYS A 104 9.54 -14.11 8.40
CA LYS A 104 9.71 -14.06 6.94
C LYS A 104 10.59 -12.89 6.50
N LEU A 105 10.34 -11.69 7.04
CA LEU A 105 11.13 -10.48 6.72
C LEU A 105 12.59 -10.57 7.14
N ILE A 106 12.87 -11.18 8.30
CA ILE A 106 14.24 -11.31 8.81
C ILE A 106 15.01 -12.32 7.97
N VAL A 107 14.43 -13.49 7.71
CA VAL A 107 15.07 -14.55 6.93
C VAL A 107 15.30 -14.11 5.48
N ASP A 108 14.32 -13.44 4.86
CA ASP A 108 14.47 -12.90 3.49
C ASP A 108 15.57 -11.84 3.40
N ALA A 109 15.72 -10.99 4.42
CA ALA A 109 16.70 -9.89 4.40
C ALA A 109 18.09 -10.30 4.89
N ILE A 110 18.21 -11.34 5.72
CA ILE A 110 19.43 -11.74 6.42
C ILE A 110 19.65 -13.25 6.22
N PRO A 111 20.27 -13.67 5.11
CA PRO A 111 20.41 -15.09 4.76
C PRO A 111 21.13 -15.97 5.81
N GLN A 112 21.91 -15.35 6.71
CA GLN A 112 22.59 -16.05 7.80
C GLN A 112 21.66 -16.47 8.94
N VAL A 113 20.44 -15.93 8.99
CA VAL A 113 19.42 -16.26 9.99
C VAL A 113 18.51 -17.34 9.43
N GLU A 114 18.43 -18.46 10.15
CA GLU A 114 17.72 -19.65 9.67
C GLU A 114 16.27 -19.70 10.17
N ASN A 115 16.06 -19.23 11.41
CA ASN A 115 14.75 -19.05 12.01
C ASN A 115 14.84 -18.09 13.21
N VAL A 116 13.70 -17.61 13.69
CA VAL A 116 13.59 -16.56 14.71
C VAL A 116 12.47 -16.90 15.69
N ILE A 117 12.69 -16.60 16.96
CA ILE A 117 11.67 -16.63 18.01
C ILE A 117 11.32 -15.20 18.38
N ILE A 118 10.04 -14.88 18.42
CA ILE A 118 9.53 -13.55 18.80
C ILE A 118 8.57 -13.74 19.96
N GLU A 119 8.91 -13.17 21.10
CA GLU A 119 8.15 -13.29 22.34
C GLU A 119 7.63 -11.93 22.79
N THR A 120 6.37 -11.90 23.20
CA THR A 120 5.79 -10.73 23.86
C THR A 120 6.37 -10.57 25.25
N VAL A 121 6.84 -9.37 25.58
CA VAL A 121 7.29 -9.04 26.93
C VAL A 121 6.07 -8.69 27.78
N ASN A 122 5.56 -9.66 28.55
CA ASN A 122 4.37 -9.46 29.37
C ASN A 122 4.71 -8.75 30.70
N THR A 123 4.48 -7.45 30.73
CA THR A 123 4.77 -6.57 31.87
C THR A 123 3.60 -6.44 32.87
N GLY A 124 2.37 -6.79 32.45
CA GLY A 124 1.15 -6.49 33.20
C GLY A 124 0.81 -4.99 33.31
N LEU A 125 1.54 -4.12 32.60
CA LEU A 125 1.37 -2.67 32.58
C LEU A 125 0.84 -2.24 31.21
N SER A 126 -0.34 -1.60 31.15
CA SER A 126 -0.98 -1.22 29.88
C SER A 126 -0.12 -0.29 29.02
N PHE A 127 0.57 0.69 29.64
CA PHE A 127 1.45 1.62 28.96
C PHE A 127 2.76 0.99 28.44
N LEU A 128 3.06 -0.27 28.81
CA LEU A 128 4.18 -1.06 28.28
C LEU A 128 3.68 -2.25 27.44
N GLY A 129 2.53 -2.11 26.79
CA GLY A 129 2.05 -3.05 25.78
C GLY A 129 2.89 -2.99 24.49
N GLY A 130 2.82 -4.06 23.69
CA GLY A 130 3.44 -4.10 22.36
C GLY A 130 4.98 -4.16 22.35
N ILE A 131 5.59 -4.67 23.43
CA ILE A 131 7.04 -4.84 23.52
C ILE A 131 7.41 -6.29 23.20
N TYR A 132 8.40 -6.48 22.33
CA TYR A 132 8.83 -7.80 21.86
C TYR A 132 10.32 -8.04 22.05
N GLN A 133 10.66 -9.22 22.55
CA GLN A 133 12.03 -9.76 22.58
C GLN A 133 12.21 -10.74 21.41
N VAL A 134 13.31 -10.60 20.69
CA VAL A 134 13.62 -11.43 19.51
C VAL A 134 14.86 -12.28 19.78
N TYR A 135 14.80 -13.55 19.41
CA TYR A 135 15.92 -14.49 19.48
C TYR A 135 16.22 -15.09 18.10
N LEU A 136 17.49 -15.08 17.69
CA LEU A 136 17.93 -15.50 16.36
C LEU A 136 18.63 -16.85 16.41
N ALA A 137 18.20 -17.78 15.55
CA ALA A 137 18.98 -18.95 15.18
C ALA A 137 19.84 -18.60 13.95
N VAL A 138 21.16 -18.71 14.10
CA VAL A 138 22.15 -18.29 13.09
C VAL A 138 22.96 -19.51 12.65
N ASP A 139 23.30 -19.57 11.36
CA ASP A 139 24.15 -20.64 10.84
C ASP A 139 25.48 -20.72 11.60
N SER A 140 25.83 -21.95 11.97
CA SER A 140 27.08 -22.39 12.58
C SER A 140 28.36 -21.84 11.94
N LYS A 141 28.35 -21.49 10.65
CA LYS A 141 29.50 -20.93 9.90
C LYS A 141 29.78 -19.45 10.21
N ASN A 142 28.81 -18.71 10.76
CA ASN A 142 28.87 -17.25 10.90
C ASN A 142 29.15 -16.76 12.34
N LYS A 143 30.09 -17.41 13.05
CA LYS A 143 30.32 -17.20 14.50
C LYS A 143 31.33 -16.13 14.91
N THR A 144 31.97 -15.42 13.98
CA THR A 144 32.90 -14.32 14.34
C THR A 144 32.12 -13.18 15.01
N GLU A 145 32.68 -12.53 16.04
CA GLU A 145 32.04 -11.42 16.74
C GLU A 145 31.55 -10.30 15.81
N GLU A 146 32.32 -9.98 14.75
CA GLU A 146 31.96 -8.98 13.76
C GLU A 146 30.71 -9.36 12.96
N ASN A 147 30.63 -10.61 12.46
CA ASN A 147 29.44 -11.10 11.76
C ASN A 147 28.21 -11.11 12.67
N LEU A 148 28.34 -11.55 13.92
CA LEU A 148 27.22 -11.54 14.87
C LEU A 148 26.74 -10.11 15.16
N LYS A 149 27.66 -9.15 15.25
CA LYS A 149 27.34 -7.72 15.38
C LYS A 149 26.60 -7.18 14.14
N ASN A 150 27.03 -7.57 12.94
CA ASN A 150 26.36 -7.16 11.69
C ASN A 150 24.95 -7.75 11.58
N ILE A 151 24.77 -9.03 11.94
CA ILE A 151 23.45 -9.69 11.98
C ILE A 151 22.53 -8.97 12.98
N TYR A 152 23.06 -8.62 14.15
CA TYR A 152 22.31 -7.84 15.15
C TYR A 152 21.83 -6.50 14.60
N ILE A 153 22.73 -5.70 14.01
CA ILE A 153 22.40 -4.37 13.47
C ILE A 153 21.38 -4.51 12.34
N ALA A 154 21.59 -5.43 11.41
CA ALA A 154 20.68 -5.68 10.30
C ALA A 154 19.29 -6.10 10.79
N THR A 155 19.21 -6.99 11.79
CA THR A 155 17.94 -7.43 12.39
C THR A 155 17.23 -6.26 13.06
N HIS A 156 17.95 -5.45 13.84
CA HIS A 156 17.39 -4.29 14.52
C HIS A 156 16.80 -3.28 13.53
N ILE A 157 17.52 -2.99 12.43
CA ILE A 157 17.04 -2.11 11.36
C ILE A 157 15.80 -2.71 10.69
N GLN A 158 15.81 -4.01 10.37
CA GLN A 158 14.72 -4.69 9.67
C GLN A 158 13.44 -4.69 10.49
N LEU A 159 13.52 -4.97 11.79
CA LEU A 159 12.40 -4.92 12.73
C LEU A 159 11.83 -3.49 12.83
N ASN A 160 12.67 -2.49 13.10
CA ASN A 160 12.18 -1.13 13.34
C ASN A 160 11.71 -0.41 12.06
N THR A 161 12.23 -0.81 10.89
CA THR A 161 11.74 -0.33 9.59
C THR A 161 10.34 -0.86 9.26
N ASN A 162 9.89 -1.93 9.91
CA ASN A 162 8.62 -2.62 9.63
C ASN A 162 7.72 -2.78 10.86
N ARG A 163 8.04 -2.11 11.98
CA ARG A 163 7.23 -2.16 13.21
C ARG A 163 5.86 -1.53 13.00
N ASN A 164 4.85 -2.01 13.73
CA ASN A 164 3.56 -1.32 13.77
C ASN A 164 3.56 -0.16 14.77
N LEU A 165 2.52 0.65 14.69
CA LEU A 165 2.28 1.76 15.61
C LEU A 165 2.25 1.27 17.07
N GLN A 166 2.92 2.02 17.94
CA GLN A 166 3.07 1.75 19.37
C GLN A 166 3.82 0.45 19.71
N GLU A 167 4.38 -0.26 18.74
CA GLU A 167 5.19 -1.45 19.01
C GLU A 167 6.67 -1.10 19.18
N LEU A 168 7.35 -1.85 20.06
CA LEU A 168 8.77 -1.72 20.32
C LEU A 168 9.46 -3.09 20.30
N PHE A 169 10.54 -3.18 19.53
CA PHE A 169 11.48 -4.30 19.64
C PHE A 169 12.61 -3.91 20.59
N ILE A 170 12.77 -4.66 21.67
CA ILE A 170 13.98 -4.60 22.48
C ILE A 170 15.12 -5.32 21.75
N THR A 171 16.33 -5.23 22.29
CA THR A 171 17.56 -5.71 21.66
C THR A 171 17.45 -7.19 21.26
N PRO A 172 17.57 -7.52 19.96
CA PRO A 172 17.63 -8.92 19.52
C PRO A 172 18.80 -9.66 20.18
N LYS A 173 18.57 -10.91 20.54
CA LYS A 173 19.57 -11.82 21.12
C LYS A 173 19.83 -12.98 20.16
N ILE A 174 21.04 -13.52 20.19
CA ILE A 174 21.36 -14.77 19.47
C ILE A 174 21.18 -15.92 20.45
N LEU A 175 20.56 -17.01 20.00
CA LEU A 175 20.35 -18.19 20.83
C LEU A 175 21.68 -18.80 21.28
N THR A 176 21.79 -19.09 22.57
CA THR A 176 22.96 -19.77 23.13
C THR A 176 22.86 -21.27 22.85
N VAL A 177 23.93 -21.87 22.32
CA VAL A 177 23.88 -23.29 21.93
C VAL A 177 24.20 -24.18 23.13
N LYS A 178 23.37 -25.19 23.35
CA LYS A 178 23.57 -26.27 24.34
C LYS A 178 23.78 -27.58 23.61
N VAL A 179 25.03 -28.05 23.59
CA VAL A 179 25.45 -29.20 22.79
C VAL A 179 25.26 -30.51 23.55
N TYR A 180 24.64 -31.49 22.90
CA TYR A 180 24.56 -32.86 23.38
C TYR A 180 25.11 -33.82 22.33
N ASN A 181 25.99 -34.72 22.76
CA ASN A 181 26.45 -35.84 21.94
C ASN A 181 25.46 -37.00 22.06
N THR A 182 25.41 -37.85 21.06
CA THR A 182 24.50 -39.01 21.02
C THR A 182 25.27 -40.32 21.08
N HIS A 183 24.62 -41.35 21.61
CA HIS A 183 25.08 -42.74 21.55
C HIS A 183 23.91 -43.64 21.20
N CYS A 184 24.11 -44.56 20.27
CA CYS A 184 23.14 -45.58 19.89
C CYS A 184 23.80 -46.72 19.10
N GLN A 185 23.02 -47.68 18.65
CA GLN A 185 23.43 -48.68 17.65
C GLN A 185 22.53 -48.52 16.44
N VAL A 186 23.11 -48.26 15.26
CA VAL A 186 22.34 -48.09 14.02
C VAL A 186 22.66 -49.25 13.07
N GLN A 187 21.61 -49.92 12.61
CA GLN A 187 21.69 -50.92 11.56
C GLN A 187 21.34 -50.27 10.21
N PHE A 188 22.24 -50.39 9.23
CA PHE A 188 22.11 -49.79 7.90
C PHE A 188 21.72 -50.83 6.85
N GLU A 189 21.07 -50.40 5.77
CA GLU A 189 20.86 -51.20 4.57
C GLU A 189 22.18 -51.53 3.84
N GLU A 190 22.18 -52.59 3.03
CA GLU A 190 23.35 -52.98 2.23
C GLU A 190 23.68 -51.91 1.17
N HIS A 191 24.97 -51.63 0.96
CA HIS A 191 25.50 -50.70 -0.05
C HIS A 191 25.23 -49.19 0.13
N VAL A 192 24.85 -48.70 1.31
CA VAL A 192 24.64 -47.26 1.52
C VAL A 192 25.92 -46.50 1.94
N ASN A 193 26.09 -45.28 1.42
CA ASN A 193 27.16 -44.37 1.85
C ASN A 193 26.87 -43.79 3.24
N ARG A 194 27.66 -44.22 4.24
CA ARG A 194 27.50 -43.82 5.65
C ARG A 194 27.69 -42.33 5.90
N ASN A 195 28.51 -41.63 5.11
CA ASN A 195 28.67 -40.18 5.26
C ASN A 195 27.40 -39.44 4.89
N ASP A 196 26.79 -39.84 3.78
CA ASP A 196 25.58 -39.20 3.26
C ASP A 196 24.41 -39.44 4.22
N ILE A 197 24.28 -40.66 4.78
CA ILE A 197 23.27 -40.93 5.83
C ILE A 197 23.55 -40.09 7.07
N THR A 198 24.79 -40.01 7.55
CA THR A 198 25.13 -39.23 8.76
C THR A 198 24.79 -37.75 8.58
N ALA A 199 24.99 -37.20 7.38
CA ALA A 199 24.56 -35.85 7.03
C ALA A 199 23.03 -35.72 7.04
N LYS A 200 22.31 -36.66 6.41
CA LYS A 200 20.84 -36.71 6.43
C LYS A 200 20.27 -36.82 7.85
N ILE A 201 20.88 -37.61 8.74
CA ILE A 201 20.50 -37.73 10.15
C ILE A 201 20.65 -36.38 10.85
N ASN A 202 21.83 -35.76 10.79
CA ASN A 202 22.05 -34.48 11.46
C ASN A 202 21.12 -33.38 10.91
N GLN A 203 20.85 -33.38 9.61
CA GLN A 203 19.87 -32.48 9.02
C GLN A 203 18.46 -32.74 9.56
N ALA A 204 18.00 -33.99 9.59
CA ALA A 204 16.68 -34.34 10.12
C ALA A 204 16.54 -33.96 11.60
N ILE A 205 17.56 -34.24 12.42
CA ILE A 205 17.59 -33.85 13.84
C ILE A 205 17.52 -32.33 14.00
N ARG A 206 18.30 -31.58 13.21
CA ARG A 206 18.28 -30.12 13.24
C ARG A 206 16.90 -29.58 12.90
N GLU A 207 16.33 -30.03 11.79
CA GLU A 207 14.99 -29.63 11.36
C GLU A 207 13.93 -30.06 12.39
N PHE A 208 14.12 -31.17 13.11
CA PHE A 208 13.21 -31.57 14.18
C PHE A 208 13.27 -30.65 15.41
N VAL A 209 14.47 -30.16 15.76
CA VAL A 209 14.69 -29.27 16.92
C VAL A 209 14.13 -27.88 16.66
N PHE A 210 14.54 -27.27 15.56
CA PHE A 210 14.06 -25.97 15.13
C PHE A 210 14.19 -25.87 13.60
N PRO A 211 13.08 -26.07 12.85
CA PRO A 211 13.11 -26.08 11.40
C PRO A 211 13.64 -24.79 10.79
N SER A 212 14.40 -24.90 9.69
CA SER A 212 14.84 -23.73 8.92
C SER A 212 13.67 -23.18 8.09
N VAL A 213 13.60 -21.85 7.93
CA VAL A 213 12.56 -21.23 7.10
C VAL A 213 13.02 -21.18 5.64
N ILE A 214 12.35 -21.95 4.78
CA ILE A 214 12.74 -22.12 3.37
C ILE A 214 11.86 -21.24 2.47
N GLN A 215 12.49 -20.56 1.51
CA GLN A 215 11.84 -19.77 0.48
C GLN A 215 11.59 -20.59 -0.78
N THR A 216 10.52 -20.30 -1.50
CA THR A 216 10.08 -21.04 -2.71
C THR A 216 9.55 -20.10 -3.79
N GLY A 217 9.66 -20.49 -5.06
CA GLY A 217 9.11 -19.74 -6.18
C GLY A 217 7.59 -19.83 -6.28
N TYR A 218 6.97 -18.82 -6.90
CA TYR A 218 5.52 -18.76 -7.14
C TYR A 218 5.02 -19.96 -7.94
N ASP A 219 5.68 -20.30 -9.05
CA ASP A 219 5.25 -21.39 -9.93
C ASP A 219 5.25 -22.76 -9.22
N LYS A 220 6.21 -22.97 -8.31
CA LYS A 220 6.31 -24.19 -7.51
C LYS A 220 5.11 -24.30 -6.56
N LEU A 221 4.82 -23.25 -5.79
CA LEU A 221 3.68 -23.22 -4.87
C LEU A 221 2.34 -23.44 -5.59
N VAL A 222 2.16 -22.82 -6.75
CA VAL A 222 0.95 -23.03 -7.57
C VAL A 222 0.87 -24.47 -8.08
N SER A 223 1.99 -25.07 -8.49
CA SER A 223 2.02 -26.49 -8.91
C SER A 223 1.70 -27.46 -7.76
N GLU A 224 1.97 -27.06 -6.53
CA GLU A 224 1.62 -27.77 -5.29
C GLU A 224 0.16 -27.53 -4.85
N GLY A 225 -0.61 -26.73 -5.60
CA GLY A 225 -2.03 -26.47 -5.37
C GLY A 225 -2.32 -25.25 -4.49
N GLU A 226 -1.33 -24.43 -4.15
CA GLU A 226 -1.54 -23.18 -3.41
C GLU A 226 -2.24 -22.12 -4.27
N ASN A 227 -3.22 -21.43 -3.68
CA ASN A 227 -3.88 -20.30 -4.34
C ASN A 227 -3.13 -18.98 -4.09
N SER A 228 -3.39 -17.97 -4.92
CA SER A 228 -2.73 -16.65 -4.83
C SER A 228 -2.87 -16.00 -3.45
N ASN A 229 -4.03 -16.10 -2.79
CA ASN A 229 -4.22 -15.51 -1.46
C ASN A 229 -3.30 -16.14 -0.41
N SER A 230 -3.02 -17.44 -0.53
CA SER A 230 -2.15 -18.16 0.39
C SER A 230 -0.67 -17.89 0.12
N VAL A 231 -0.29 -17.76 -1.16
CA VAL A 231 1.07 -17.44 -1.57
C VAL A 231 1.47 -16.02 -1.15
N PHE A 232 0.60 -15.04 -1.40
CA PHE A 232 0.85 -13.63 -1.09
C PHE A 232 0.43 -13.23 0.34
N ASN A 233 0.21 -14.19 1.23
CA ASN A 233 -0.17 -13.91 2.62
C ASN A 233 1.05 -13.44 3.44
N GLY A 234 1.02 -12.17 3.82
CA GLY A 234 2.05 -11.52 4.63
C GLY A 234 2.90 -10.54 3.81
N PRO A 235 4.14 -10.27 4.25
CA PRO A 235 5.00 -9.25 3.68
C PRO A 235 5.51 -9.61 2.30
N LYS A 236 5.75 -8.59 1.49
CA LYS A 236 6.41 -8.75 0.20
C LYS A 236 7.88 -9.10 0.40
N LEU A 237 8.28 -10.28 -0.10
CA LEU A 237 9.63 -10.83 0.00
C LEU A 237 10.40 -10.65 -1.31
N LYS A 238 11.74 -10.56 -1.22
CA LYS A 238 12.60 -10.36 -2.40
C LYS A 238 13.11 -11.66 -3.00
N ASN A 239 13.34 -12.67 -2.15
CA ASN A 239 14.06 -13.89 -2.50
C ASN A 239 13.13 -15.12 -2.48
N GLY A 240 11.84 -14.94 -2.75
CA GLY A 240 10.84 -16.02 -2.79
C GLY A 240 9.83 -15.99 -1.65
N TRP A 241 8.82 -16.85 -1.75
CA TRP A 241 7.68 -16.95 -0.85
C TRP A 241 7.89 -18.03 0.21
N VAL A 242 7.42 -17.75 1.43
CA VAL A 242 7.45 -18.69 2.56
C VAL A 242 6.02 -19.08 2.90
N LYS A 243 5.72 -20.39 2.85
CA LYS A 243 4.43 -20.93 3.25
C LYS A 243 4.27 -20.77 4.77
N SER A 244 3.24 -20.07 5.23
CA SER A 244 3.08 -19.80 6.67
C SER A 244 3.04 -21.08 7.53
N GLY A 245 2.50 -22.18 6.99
CA GLY A 245 2.47 -23.48 7.68
C GLY A 245 3.81 -24.23 7.74
N SER A 246 4.85 -23.78 7.02
CA SER A 246 6.19 -24.39 7.08
C SER A 246 7.09 -23.75 8.13
N ILE A 247 6.68 -22.65 8.76
CA ILE A 247 7.42 -22.02 9.86
C ILE A 247 7.17 -22.84 11.13
N GLY A 248 8.12 -23.70 11.48
CA GLY A 248 8.04 -24.49 12.72
C GLY A 248 8.67 -23.77 13.91
N GLY A 249 8.14 -24.06 15.10
CA GLY A 249 8.64 -23.51 16.37
C GLY A 249 9.81 -24.32 16.96
N LYS A 250 10.57 -23.69 17.86
CA LYS A 250 11.65 -24.34 18.62
C LYS A 250 11.10 -25.32 19.64
N LYS A 251 11.64 -26.53 19.68
CA LYS A 251 11.35 -27.52 20.74
C LYS A 251 12.27 -27.30 21.94
N ASN A 252 11.67 -27.01 23.09
CA ASN A 252 12.40 -26.82 24.34
C ASN A 252 12.72 -28.12 25.08
N THR A 253 12.00 -29.20 24.75
CA THR A 253 12.18 -30.52 25.36
C THR A 253 12.25 -31.56 24.24
N ILE A 254 13.24 -32.45 24.31
CA ILE A 254 13.43 -33.53 23.35
C ILE A 254 13.66 -34.84 24.09
N TYR A 255 12.92 -35.87 23.70
CA TYR A 255 13.07 -37.21 24.24
C TYR A 255 13.89 -38.09 23.29
N ALA A 256 14.67 -39.00 23.88
CA ALA A 256 15.54 -39.92 23.14
C ALA A 256 14.76 -40.79 22.15
N PHE A 257 13.56 -41.24 22.52
CA PHE A 257 12.72 -42.08 21.67
C PHE A 257 12.24 -41.34 20.41
N GLU A 258 12.00 -40.02 20.48
CA GLU A 258 11.55 -39.24 19.33
C GLU A 258 12.65 -39.13 18.28
N ILE A 259 13.89 -38.89 18.72
CA ILE A 259 15.05 -38.84 17.84
C ILE A 259 15.35 -40.24 17.27
N SER A 260 15.19 -41.30 18.07
CA SER A 260 15.33 -42.68 17.58
C SER A 260 14.34 -42.97 16.44
N GLN A 261 13.06 -42.65 16.62
CA GLN A 261 12.03 -42.82 15.59
C GLN A 261 12.30 -41.96 14.35
N LEU A 262 12.76 -40.72 14.55
CA LEU A 262 13.14 -39.84 13.45
C LEU A 262 14.28 -40.44 12.62
N ILE A 263 15.32 -40.97 13.27
CA ILE A 263 16.43 -41.62 12.57
C ILE A 263 15.94 -42.86 11.81
N GLU A 264 15.11 -43.71 12.43
CA GLU A 264 14.56 -44.90 11.74
C GLU A 264 13.70 -44.57 10.52
N SER A 265 13.14 -43.36 10.43
CA SER A 265 12.36 -42.94 9.26
C SER A 265 13.20 -42.57 8.03
N ILE A 266 14.53 -42.48 8.17
CA ILE A 266 15.44 -42.10 7.08
C ILE A 266 15.75 -43.32 6.21
N GLU A 267 15.53 -43.20 4.90
CA GLU A 267 15.85 -44.21 3.90
C GLU A 267 17.33 -44.66 4.00
N GLY A 268 17.55 -45.99 4.07
CA GLY A 268 18.86 -46.58 4.28
C GLY A 268 19.15 -47.01 5.73
N ILE A 269 18.22 -46.79 6.67
CA ILE A 269 18.31 -47.21 8.07
C ILE A 269 17.27 -48.30 8.36
N ILE A 270 17.74 -49.43 8.89
CA ILE A 270 16.90 -50.57 9.24
C ILE A 270 16.36 -50.43 10.67
N ARG A 271 17.21 -50.00 11.61
CA ARG A 271 16.88 -49.98 13.05
C ARG A 271 17.85 -49.12 13.86
N VAL A 272 17.36 -48.53 14.94
CA VAL A 272 18.15 -47.82 15.97
C VAL A 272 17.88 -48.41 17.35
N ASP A 273 18.92 -48.86 18.04
CA ASP A 273 18.86 -49.39 19.41
C ASP A 273 19.65 -48.51 20.41
N ASP A 274 19.24 -48.54 21.68
CA ASP A 274 19.92 -47.91 22.82
C ASP A 274 20.25 -46.41 22.66
N PHE A 275 19.36 -45.63 22.04
CA PHE A 275 19.58 -44.19 21.84
C PHE A 275 19.54 -43.40 23.16
N CYS A 276 20.60 -42.64 23.44
CA CYS A 276 20.68 -41.72 24.57
C CYS A 276 21.55 -40.49 24.27
N PHE A 277 21.39 -39.45 25.10
CA PHE A 277 22.15 -38.21 25.04
C PHE A 277 23.24 -38.16 26.11
N TYR A 278 24.32 -37.46 25.81
CA TYR A 278 25.40 -37.10 26.72
C TYR A 278 25.66 -35.62 26.62
N ASP A 279 25.89 -34.99 27.77
CA ASP A 279 26.41 -33.63 27.80
C ASP A 279 27.81 -33.60 27.19
N SER A 280 28.24 -32.47 26.61
CA SER A 280 29.64 -32.35 26.16
C SER A 280 30.63 -32.49 27.31
N ASP A 281 30.22 -32.12 28.53
CA ASP A 281 31.07 -32.08 29.72
C ASP A 281 30.78 -33.19 30.75
N SER A 282 29.83 -34.09 30.48
CA SER A 282 29.41 -35.15 31.42
C SER A 282 29.20 -36.50 30.73
N SER A 283 29.65 -37.57 31.39
CA SER A 283 29.45 -38.96 30.95
C SER A 283 28.10 -39.55 31.39
N GLU A 284 27.18 -38.74 31.92
CA GLU A 284 25.86 -39.17 32.36
C GLU A 284 24.92 -39.41 31.16
N GLN A 285 24.28 -40.58 31.13
CA GLN A 285 23.25 -40.91 30.15
C GLN A 285 21.95 -40.18 30.45
N LYS A 286 21.46 -39.43 29.47
CA LYS A 286 20.18 -38.71 29.55
C LYS A 286 19.23 -39.24 28.47
N TYR A 287 17.97 -39.42 28.81
CA TYR A 287 16.90 -39.82 27.88
C TYR A 287 15.93 -38.67 27.56
N MET A 288 16.13 -37.52 28.20
CA MET A 288 15.39 -36.29 27.98
C MET A 288 16.37 -35.13 28.16
N VAL A 289 16.32 -34.16 27.25
CA VAL A 289 17.08 -32.91 27.33
C VAL A 289 16.15 -31.72 27.22
N THR A 290 16.47 -30.66 27.96
CA THR A 290 15.68 -29.43 28.01
C THR A 290 16.54 -28.19 27.82
N SER A 291 15.92 -27.14 27.27
CA SER A 291 16.50 -25.82 27.04
C SER A 291 15.51 -24.72 27.41
N ASP A 292 16.04 -23.61 27.92
CA ASP A 292 15.26 -22.38 28.08
C ASP A 292 14.95 -21.72 26.73
N ILE A 293 14.16 -20.65 26.73
CA ILE A 293 13.76 -19.96 25.50
C ILE A 293 14.96 -19.32 24.77
N GLU A 294 15.95 -18.86 25.52
CA GLU A 294 17.18 -18.23 24.98
C GLU A 294 18.21 -19.27 24.51
N GLU A 295 18.00 -20.56 24.79
CA GLU A 295 18.91 -21.66 24.50
C GLU A 295 18.43 -22.50 23.29
N LEU A 296 19.35 -22.94 22.45
CA LEU A 296 19.10 -23.86 21.34
C LEU A 296 19.80 -25.20 21.59
N LEU A 297 19.02 -26.29 21.62
CA LEU A 297 19.57 -27.64 21.68
C LEU A 297 20.27 -27.99 20.37
N VAL A 298 21.52 -28.43 20.45
CA VAL A 298 22.25 -28.97 19.28
C VAL A 298 22.64 -30.40 19.59
N ILE A 299 22.05 -31.33 18.87
CA ILE A 299 22.25 -32.77 19.06
C ILE A 299 23.19 -33.26 17.97
N ASN A 300 24.42 -33.60 18.35
CA ASN A 300 25.44 -34.08 17.44
C ASN A 300 25.38 -35.60 17.28
N PHE A 301 25.14 -36.06 16.05
CA PHE A 301 25.26 -37.45 15.67
C PHE A 301 26.58 -37.67 14.90
N THR A 302 27.50 -38.44 15.47
CA THR A 302 28.80 -38.73 14.84
C THR A 302 28.95 -40.22 14.52
N ARG A 303 29.94 -40.59 13.71
CA ARG A 303 30.21 -42.02 13.40
C ARG A 303 30.56 -42.82 14.66
N GLU A 304 31.21 -42.18 15.64
CA GLU A 304 31.58 -42.78 16.93
C GLU A 304 30.37 -43.01 17.85
N SER A 305 29.24 -42.36 17.54
CA SER A 305 27.96 -42.60 18.20
C SER A 305 27.39 -44.00 17.94
N THR A 306 27.97 -44.79 17.02
CA THR A 306 27.51 -46.16 16.68
C THR A 306 28.50 -47.24 17.14
N LYS A 307 28.06 -48.23 17.95
CA LYS A 307 28.85 -49.47 18.12
C LYS A 307 28.77 -50.31 16.83
N LYS A 308 29.89 -50.92 16.44
CA LYS A 308 29.94 -51.91 15.35
C LYS A 308 28.91 -53.02 15.63
N PHE A 309 27.92 -53.19 14.74
CA PHE A 309 27.36 -54.51 14.48
C PHE A 309 28.50 -55.35 13.89
N GLU A 310 29.21 -56.11 14.73
CA GLU A 310 30.13 -57.13 14.24
C GLU A 310 29.33 -58.23 13.55
N LYS A 311 29.24 -58.14 12.22
CA LYS A 311 29.34 -59.34 11.40
C LYS A 311 30.53 -59.19 10.48
N VAL A 312 31.54 -60.00 10.81
CA VAL A 312 32.82 -60.19 10.14
C VAL A 312 32.66 -60.13 8.62
N LEU A 313 33.38 -59.20 7.99
CA LEU A 313 34.18 -59.46 6.80
C LEU A 313 35.26 -58.38 6.71
N ASN A 314 36.50 -58.84 6.86
CA ASN A 314 37.73 -58.06 6.78
C ASN A 314 37.82 -57.27 5.48
N ASN A 315 38.11 -55.98 5.57
CA ASN A 315 39.36 -55.43 5.05
C ASN A 315 39.52 -53.98 5.51
N GLU A 316 40.62 -53.77 6.23
CA GLU A 316 41.06 -52.49 6.74
C GLU A 316 41.53 -51.60 5.58
N HIS A 317 40.92 -50.43 5.43
CA HIS A 317 41.61 -49.26 4.90
C HIS A 317 41.46 -48.12 5.90
N HIS A 318 42.54 -47.87 6.63
CA HIS A 318 42.75 -46.66 7.40
C HIS A 318 42.85 -45.47 6.44
N ILE A 319 41.89 -44.55 6.49
CA ILE A 319 42.03 -43.21 5.91
C ILE A 319 41.80 -42.21 7.04
N ASN A 320 42.87 -41.52 7.38
CA ASN A 320 42.96 -40.46 8.36
C ASN A 320 42.84 -39.14 7.59
N GLN A 321 41.75 -38.39 7.76
CA GLN A 321 41.66 -36.97 7.40
C GLN A 321 40.42 -36.30 8.02
N SER A 322 40.61 -35.05 8.44
CA SER A 322 39.73 -34.22 9.25
C SER A 322 38.30 -34.11 8.71
N ILE A 323 37.36 -34.72 9.42
CA ILE A 323 35.91 -34.71 9.15
C ILE A 323 35.33 -33.27 9.15
N VAL A 324 35.99 -32.34 9.84
CA VAL A 324 35.56 -30.93 9.95
C VAL A 324 35.65 -30.18 8.62
N SER A 325 36.64 -30.45 7.77
CA SER A 325 36.74 -29.80 6.45
C SER A 325 35.78 -30.39 5.42
N TYR A 326 35.50 -31.69 5.49
CA TYR A 326 34.62 -32.38 4.54
C TYR A 326 33.12 -32.18 4.84
N LEU A 327 32.73 -32.01 6.11
CA LEU A 327 31.36 -31.62 6.48
C LEU A 327 31.03 -30.17 6.05
N ASN A 328 32.04 -29.30 6.01
CA ASN A 328 31.93 -27.95 5.44
C ASN A 328 31.79 -27.97 3.90
N ASP A 329 32.42 -28.94 3.22
CA ASP A 329 32.35 -29.11 1.76
C ASP A 329 31.09 -29.85 1.25
N ILE A 330 30.35 -30.55 2.11
CA ILE A 330 29.06 -31.19 1.74
C ILE A 330 27.87 -30.29 2.07
N THR A 331 27.92 -29.55 3.18
CA THR A 331 26.91 -28.51 3.47
C THR A 331 26.93 -27.36 2.46
N THR A 332 27.97 -27.21 1.64
CA THR A 332 28.03 -26.26 0.52
C THR A 332 27.40 -26.79 -0.78
N LYS A 333 27.13 -28.09 -0.90
CA LYS A 333 26.48 -28.68 -2.10
C LYS A 333 24.97 -28.86 -1.96
N ILE A 334 24.44 -28.76 -0.75
CA ILE A 334 23.01 -28.81 -0.45
C ILE A 334 22.68 -27.48 0.21
N ASP A 335 22.75 -26.40 -0.56
CA ASP A 335 22.18 -25.12 -0.16
C ASP A 335 20.79 -25.02 -0.82
N PRO A 336 19.70 -25.30 -0.08
CA PRO A 336 18.36 -25.24 -0.65
C PRO A 336 17.97 -23.83 -1.11
N ASN A 337 18.72 -22.79 -0.72
CA ASN A 337 18.44 -21.42 -1.09
C ASN A 337 18.84 -21.07 -2.54
N ASN A 338 19.70 -21.85 -3.20
CA ASN A 338 20.14 -21.55 -4.58
C ASN A 338 19.08 -21.85 -5.66
N GLU A 339 18.02 -22.63 -5.38
CA GLU A 339 16.96 -22.86 -6.38
C GLU A 339 16.06 -21.63 -6.60
N VAL A 340 16.01 -20.70 -5.64
CA VAL A 340 15.04 -19.60 -5.65
C VAL A 340 15.47 -18.42 -6.53
N GLU A 341 16.77 -18.21 -6.72
CA GLU A 341 17.30 -17.10 -7.55
C GLU A 341 16.84 -17.14 -9.02
N SER A 342 16.41 -18.31 -9.52
CA SER A 342 15.88 -18.48 -10.88
C SER A 342 14.35 -18.59 -10.97
N ALA A 343 13.66 -18.59 -9.82
CA ALA A 343 12.24 -18.88 -9.76
C ALA A 343 11.39 -17.61 -9.92
N LYS A 344 10.31 -17.73 -10.68
CA LYS A 344 9.37 -16.63 -10.90
C LYS A 344 8.67 -16.26 -9.59
N LEU A 345 8.52 -14.96 -9.32
CA LEU A 345 7.92 -14.46 -8.07
C LEU A 345 6.45 -14.05 -8.23
N THR A 346 5.99 -13.78 -9.46
CA THR A 346 4.66 -13.24 -9.75
C THR A 346 4.03 -13.91 -10.98
N PRO A 347 2.70 -13.90 -11.12
CA PRO A 347 2.04 -14.41 -12.33
C PRO A 347 2.35 -13.53 -13.55
N ASP A 348 2.25 -14.11 -14.76
CA ASP A 348 2.32 -13.32 -16.00
C ASP A 348 1.04 -12.50 -16.19
N LEU A 349 1.20 -11.31 -16.75
CA LEU A 349 0.06 -10.51 -17.19
C LEU A 349 -0.59 -11.14 -18.44
N PRO A 350 -1.92 -11.01 -18.59
CA PRO A 350 -2.59 -11.48 -19.80
C PRO A 350 -2.13 -10.65 -21.01
N ILE A 351 -1.93 -11.32 -22.14
CA ILE A 351 -1.57 -10.68 -23.41
C ILE A 351 -2.84 -10.48 -24.23
N GLY A 352 -3.16 -9.22 -24.52
CA GLY A 352 -4.24 -8.81 -25.42
C GLY A 352 -3.71 -8.38 -26.79
N LYS A 353 -4.64 -8.10 -27.71
CA LYS A 353 -4.36 -7.57 -29.05
C LYS A 353 -5.10 -6.23 -29.21
N TYR A 354 -4.38 -5.21 -29.65
CA TYR A 354 -4.98 -3.91 -29.98
C TYR A 354 -6.11 -4.04 -31.00
N ARG A 355 -7.20 -3.32 -30.75
CA ARG A 355 -8.37 -3.18 -31.63
C ARG A 355 -8.65 -1.70 -31.81
N ASP A 356 -8.77 -1.23 -33.05
CA ASP A 356 -9.16 0.14 -33.34
C ASP A 356 -10.68 0.29 -33.26
N ILE A 357 -11.19 0.41 -32.02
CA ILE A 357 -12.62 0.52 -31.73
C ILE A 357 -13.15 1.92 -32.03
N GLN A 358 -12.29 2.95 -31.96
CA GLN A 358 -12.68 4.35 -32.07
C GLN A 358 -13.13 4.70 -33.51
N SER A 359 -12.57 4.02 -34.51
CA SER A 359 -12.90 4.23 -35.91
C SER A 359 -14.38 3.95 -36.19
N TYR A 360 -15.03 4.84 -36.92
CA TYR A 360 -16.43 4.73 -37.29
C TYR A 360 -16.62 4.96 -38.79
N TYR A 361 -17.35 4.06 -39.45
CA TYR A 361 -17.74 4.20 -40.85
C TYR A 361 -19.19 4.65 -40.96
N SER A 362 -19.42 5.83 -41.53
CA SER A 362 -20.75 6.44 -41.58
C SER A 362 -21.79 5.59 -42.33
N ILE A 363 -23.01 5.53 -41.78
CA ILE A 363 -24.16 4.93 -42.45
C ILE A 363 -24.51 5.63 -43.77
N GLN A 364 -24.11 6.89 -43.94
CA GLN A 364 -24.32 7.62 -45.18
C GLN A 364 -23.55 6.99 -46.34
N ASN A 365 -22.41 6.36 -46.05
CA ASN A 365 -21.60 5.67 -47.06
C ASN A 365 -22.13 4.27 -47.39
N THR A 366 -22.98 3.68 -46.55
CA THR A 366 -23.61 2.37 -46.82
C THR A 366 -24.97 2.49 -47.52
N MET A 367 -25.51 3.71 -47.62
CA MET A 367 -26.75 3.99 -48.35
C MET A 367 -26.57 3.76 -49.87
N PRO A 368 -27.63 3.33 -50.59
CA PRO A 368 -27.55 3.20 -52.04
C PRO A 368 -27.23 4.53 -52.75
N ASP A 369 -26.44 4.48 -53.82
CA ASP A 369 -25.99 5.67 -54.60
C ASP A 369 -27.13 6.57 -55.08
N ALA A 370 -28.33 6.00 -55.26
CA ALA A 370 -29.54 6.72 -55.65
C ALA A 370 -29.93 7.83 -54.65
N PHE A 371 -29.57 7.67 -53.36
CA PHE A 371 -29.82 8.65 -52.31
C PHE A 371 -28.83 9.81 -52.31
N LYS A 372 -27.68 9.66 -53.01
CA LYS A 372 -26.69 10.72 -53.19
C LYS A 372 -26.17 11.33 -51.87
N VAL A 373 -25.94 10.49 -50.86
CA VAL A 373 -25.46 10.90 -49.53
C VAL A 373 -24.06 10.41 -49.18
N GLY A 374 -23.59 9.32 -49.79
CA GLY A 374 -22.26 8.74 -49.55
C GLY A 374 -21.11 9.56 -50.14
N GLU A 375 -19.90 9.03 -49.96
CA GLU A 375 -18.66 9.62 -50.44
C GLU A 375 -18.66 9.82 -51.97
N ASN A 376 -18.23 11.00 -52.43
CA ASN A 376 -18.18 11.37 -53.86
C ASN A 376 -19.51 11.22 -54.61
N SER A 377 -20.64 11.32 -53.91
CA SER A 377 -21.93 11.01 -54.51
C SER A 377 -22.50 12.12 -55.41
N LEU A 378 -22.03 13.36 -55.25
CA LEU A 378 -22.44 14.52 -56.05
C LEU A 378 -21.37 14.88 -57.09
N ASP A 379 -21.76 14.92 -58.36
CA ASP A 379 -20.89 15.36 -59.47
C ASP A 379 -20.90 16.89 -59.60
N GLU A 380 -19.87 17.50 -60.21
CA GLU A 380 -19.83 18.94 -60.53
C GLU A 380 -21.02 19.41 -61.40
N SER A 381 -21.62 18.49 -62.16
CA SER A 381 -22.82 18.75 -62.97
C SER A 381 -24.15 18.68 -62.18
N SER A 382 -24.12 18.38 -60.88
CA SER A 382 -25.32 18.24 -60.06
C SER A 382 -26.09 19.56 -59.92
N SER A 383 -27.41 19.52 -60.06
CA SER A 383 -28.23 20.73 -59.90
C SER A 383 -28.24 21.21 -58.45
N LYS A 384 -28.39 22.53 -58.25
CA LYS A 384 -28.54 23.12 -56.89
C LYS A 384 -29.66 22.48 -56.07
N PHE A 385 -30.72 22.02 -56.74
CA PHE A 385 -31.84 21.33 -56.11
C PHE A 385 -31.44 19.93 -55.60
N GLN A 386 -30.74 19.14 -56.41
CA GLN A 386 -30.22 17.83 -55.99
C GLN A 386 -29.23 17.96 -54.83
N VAL A 387 -28.34 18.96 -54.88
CA VAL A 387 -27.41 19.26 -53.78
C VAL A 387 -28.19 19.60 -52.50
N ALA A 388 -29.26 20.39 -52.58
CA ALA A 388 -30.09 20.72 -51.43
C ALA A 388 -30.83 19.49 -50.86
N GLN A 389 -31.40 18.63 -51.71
CA GLN A 389 -32.06 17.39 -51.28
C GLN A 389 -31.09 16.42 -50.60
N SER A 390 -29.92 16.21 -51.20
CA SER A 390 -28.85 15.39 -50.61
C SER A 390 -28.48 15.93 -49.23
N ARG A 391 -28.18 17.23 -49.10
CA ARG A 391 -27.84 17.87 -47.82
C ARG A 391 -28.94 17.75 -46.77
N GLN A 392 -30.21 17.85 -47.16
CA GLN A 392 -31.33 17.65 -46.23
C GLN A 392 -31.34 16.25 -45.64
N LEU A 393 -31.15 15.22 -46.48
CA LEU A 393 -31.07 13.84 -46.02
C LEU A 393 -29.80 13.58 -45.21
N LYS A 394 -28.63 14.06 -45.66
CA LYS A 394 -27.38 13.98 -44.88
C LYS A 394 -27.56 14.60 -43.49
N GLY A 395 -28.23 15.75 -43.39
CA GLY A 395 -28.53 16.40 -42.11
C GLY A 395 -29.38 15.54 -41.17
N TYR A 396 -30.36 14.80 -41.72
CA TYR A 396 -31.15 13.84 -40.93
C TYR A 396 -30.31 12.63 -40.48
N LEU A 397 -29.51 12.06 -41.39
CA LEU A 397 -28.66 10.89 -41.11
C LEU A 397 -27.53 11.19 -40.12
N THR A 398 -27.01 12.42 -40.12
CA THR A 398 -25.94 12.89 -39.24
C THR A 398 -26.29 12.73 -37.75
N LEU A 399 -27.58 12.80 -37.39
CA LEU A 399 -28.03 12.57 -36.00
C LEU A 399 -27.71 11.14 -35.55
N PHE A 400 -27.94 10.16 -36.43
CA PHE A 400 -27.62 8.76 -36.14
C PHE A 400 -26.12 8.51 -36.17
N ASP A 401 -25.39 9.11 -37.13
CA ASP A 401 -23.94 9.05 -37.17
C ASP A 401 -23.32 9.54 -35.87
N GLN A 402 -23.79 10.68 -35.33
CA GLN A 402 -23.28 11.21 -34.07
C GLN A 402 -23.51 10.25 -32.91
N VAL A 403 -24.71 9.66 -32.80
CA VAL A 403 -25.00 8.70 -31.73
C VAL A 403 -24.09 7.48 -31.82
N LEU A 404 -23.96 6.88 -33.01
CA LEU A 404 -23.11 5.69 -33.22
C LEU A 404 -21.64 6.02 -32.94
N THR A 405 -21.16 7.13 -33.49
CA THR A 405 -19.82 7.67 -33.29
C THR A 405 -19.49 7.84 -31.80
N ASN A 406 -20.44 8.34 -31.00
CA ASN A 406 -20.28 8.48 -29.56
C ASN A 406 -20.26 7.12 -28.84
N GLN A 407 -21.01 6.10 -29.30
CA GLN A 407 -20.96 4.76 -28.71
C GLN A 407 -19.60 4.07 -28.96
N PHE A 408 -19.03 4.21 -30.15
CA PHE A 408 -17.67 3.75 -30.44
C PHE A 408 -16.64 4.47 -29.57
N ALA A 409 -16.77 5.79 -29.43
CA ALA A 409 -15.93 6.58 -28.52
C ALA A 409 -16.05 6.13 -27.06
N GLN A 410 -17.26 5.84 -26.59
CA GLN A 410 -17.52 5.35 -25.24
C GLN A 410 -16.82 4.00 -24.99
N LEU A 411 -16.93 3.06 -25.94
CA LEU A 411 -16.32 1.75 -25.81
C LEU A 411 -14.79 1.80 -25.86
N ALA A 412 -14.23 2.58 -26.79
CA ALA A 412 -12.78 2.78 -26.92
C ALA A 412 -12.15 3.42 -25.67
N ASN A 413 -12.89 4.31 -25.00
CA ASN A 413 -12.43 5.01 -23.80
C ASN A 413 -12.99 4.41 -22.49
N ALA A 414 -13.54 3.19 -22.52
CA ALA A 414 -14.04 2.50 -21.33
C ALA A 414 -12.97 2.33 -20.24
N HIS A 415 -11.70 2.19 -20.62
CA HIS A 415 -10.57 2.16 -19.69
C HIS A 415 -10.47 3.48 -18.89
N GLN A 416 -10.68 4.64 -19.51
CA GLN A 416 -10.63 5.92 -18.80
C GLN A 416 -11.75 6.06 -17.77
N LEU A 417 -12.93 5.48 -18.06
CA LEU A 417 -14.09 5.51 -17.16
C LEU A 417 -13.83 4.79 -15.83
N PHE A 418 -13.20 3.62 -15.89
CA PHE A 418 -12.87 2.80 -14.71
C PHE A 418 -11.49 3.09 -14.12
N SER A 419 -10.77 4.07 -14.68
CA SER A 419 -9.52 4.55 -14.13
C SER A 419 -9.71 5.08 -12.70
N PHE A 420 -8.67 4.91 -11.88
CA PHE A 420 -8.54 5.59 -10.61
C PHE A 420 -8.35 7.09 -10.83
N LYS A 421 -7.67 7.50 -11.91
CA LYS A 421 -7.54 8.89 -12.31
C LYS A 421 -8.83 9.42 -12.92
N ASN A 422 -9.11 10.70 -12.71
CA ASN A 422 -10.20 11.36 -13.41
C ASN A 422 -9.80 11.69 -14.84
N SER A 423 -10.73 11.53 -15.79
CA SER A 423 -10.50 11.99 -17.15
C SER A 423 -10.43 13.52 -17.19
N ILE A 424 -9.66 14.03 -18.14
CA ILE A 424 -9.54 15.47 -18.42
C ILE A 424 -10.31 15.86 -19.69
N SER A 425 -10.84 14.90 -20.46
CA SER A 425 -11.52 15.18 -21.73
C SER A 425 -12.60 14.18 -22.09
N GLY A 426 -13.74 14.71 -22.55
CA GLY A 426 -14.84 13.92 -23.12
C GLY A 426 -14.61 13.56 -24.59
N THR A 427 -13.61 14.16 -25.25
CA THR A 427 -13.20 13.78 -26.61
C THR A 427 -11.67 13.63 -26.69
N PRO A 428 -11.13 12.52 -26.16
CA PRO A 428 -9.69 12.26 -26.20
C PRO A 428 -9.10 12.26 -27.62
N PHE A 429 -9.86 11.79 -28.61
CA PHE A 429 -9.42 11.74 -30.02
C PHE A 429 -9.23 13.14 -30.62
N ASP A 430 -10.25 14.01 -30.54
CA ASP A 430 -10.16 15.35 -31.10
C ASP A 430 -9.10 16.18 -30.36
N ARG A 431 -9.00 16.01 -29.04
CA ARG A 431 -7.96 16.61 -28.20
C ARG A 431 -6.56 16.20 -28.63
N GLU A 432 -6.33 14.90 -28.84
CA GLU A 432 -5.03 14.38 -29.28
C GLU A 432 -4.66 14.96 -30.66
N ASN A 433 -5.60 15.00 -31.60
CA ASN A 433 -5.39 15.56 -32.93
C ASN A 433 -5.02 17.06 -32.87
N TYR A 434 -5.71 17.84 -32.05
CA TYR A 434 -5.42 19.26 -31.83
C TYR A 434 -3.99 19.47 -31.30
N TYR A 435 -3.62 18.80 -30.22
CA TYR A 435 -2.31 18.99 -29.61
C TYR A 435 -1.16 18.35 -30.39
N ASN A 436 -1.38 17.33 -31.20
CA ASN A 436 -0.32 16.74 -32.02
C ASN A 436 0.15 17.66 -33.15
N LYS A 437 -0.69 18.61 -33.59
CA LYS A 437 -0.35 19.60 -34.61
C LYS A 437 0.45 20.79 -34.07
N GLN A 438 0.38 21.05 -32.77
CA GLN A 438 1.03 22.20 -32.14
C GLN A 438 2.51 21.98 -31.84
N ASP A 439 3.31 23.03 -31.99
CA ASP A 439 4.70 23.04 -31.57
C ASP A 439 4.86 23.19 -30.04
N LYS A 440 6.09 23.09 -29.52
CA LYS A 440 6.33 23.21 -28.07
C LYS A 440 5.98 24.60 -27.52
N PHE A 441 6.17 25.65 -28.31
CA PHE A 441 5.90 27.01 -27.91
C PHE A 441 4.39 27.25 -27.82
N GLU A 442 3.63 26.81 -28.81
CA GLU A 442 2.17 26.88 -28.87
C GLU A 442 1.51 26.11 -27.73
N LYS A 443 2.03 24.91 -27.41
CA LYS A 443 1.55 24.12 -26.25
C LYS A 443 1.71 24.84 -24.91
N LEU A 444 2.78 25.62 -24.76
CA LEU A 444 3.10 26.39 -23.55
C LEU A 444 2.34 27.73 -23.49
N HIS A 445 1.96 28.30 -24.63
CA HIS A 445 1.36 29.63 -24.74
C HIS A 445 -0.03 29.54 -25.40
N GLN A 446 -0.89 28.68 -24.86
CA GLN A 446 -2.26 28.58 -25.32
C GLN A 446 -2.98 29.92 -25.11
N LYS A 447 -3.66 30.40 -26.15
CA LYS A 447 -4.31 31.72 -26.11
C LYS A 447 -5.54 31.76 -25.20
N TYR A 448 -6.25 30.63 -25.03
CA TYR A 448 -7.52 30.53 -24.29
C TYR A 448 -7.84 29.06 -23.87
N PRO A 449 -8.69 28.84 -22.84
CA PRO A 449 -9.07 27.51 -22.32
C PRO A 449 -9.74 26.55 -23.30
N VAL A 450 -9.01 25.53 -23.74
CA VAL A 450 -9.46 24.56 -24.76
C VAL A 450 -10.77 23.85 -24.33
N PRO A 451 -11.88 23.98 -25.08
CA PRO A 451 -13.17 23.32 -24.79
C PRO A 451 -13.13 21.81 -24.66
N TYR A 452 -12.07 21.16 -25.16
CA TYR A 452 -11.84 19.74 -24.96
C TYR A 452 -11.53 19.36 -23.52
N GLU A 453 -11.14 20.30 -22.67
CA GLU A 453 -10.91 20.05 -21.26
C GLU A 453 -12.24 20.08 -20.48
N SER A 454 -12.46 19.08 -19.64
CA SER A 454 -13.57 19.00 -18.70
C SER A 454 -13.18 18.20 -17.46
N PHE A 455 -13.78 18.54 -16.32
CA PHE A 455 -13.50 17.81 -15.08
C PHE A 455 -14.23 16.46 -15.08
N SER A 456 -13.48 15.37 -15.21
CA SER A 456 -13.95 14.00 -15.02
C SER A 456 -15.13 13.50 -15.90
N PRO A 457 -15.20 13.81 -17.21
CA PRO A 457 -16.26 13.35 -18.13
C PRO A 457 -16.54 11.84 -18.00
N THR A 458 -17.81 11.44 -18.02
CA THR A 458 -18.24 10.03 -17.97
C THR A 458 -18.84 9.54 -19.29
N TYR A 459 -19.22 10.47 -20.16
CA TYR A 459 -19.48 10.18 -21.56
C TYR A 459 -18.36 10.68 -22.46
N PHE A 460 -18.02 9.82 -23.43
CA PHE A 460 -17.04 10.11 -24.46
C PHE A 460 -17.73 10.28 -25.82
N TYR A 461 -17.23 11.23 -26.61
CA TYR A 461 -17.71 11.56 -27.94
C TYR A 461 -16.53 11.85 -28.86
N GLN A 462 -16.79 11.96 -30.16
CA GLN A 462 -15.80 12.41 -31.14
C GLN A 462 -16.50 13.18 -32.26
N SER A 463 -15.74 14.03 -32.94
CA SER A 463 -16.21 14.79 -34.10
C SER A 463 -16.53 13.89 -35.30
N LEU A 464 -17.42 14.39 -36.17
CA LEU A 464 -17.76 13.75 -37.44
C LEU A 464 -16.88 14.21 -38.61
N TYR A 465 -15.81 14.96 -38.35
CA TYR A 465 -15.00 15.60 -39.40
C TYR A 465 -14.41 14.60 -40.39
N ASP A 466 -13.92 13.47 -39.87
CA ASP A 466 -13.22 12.45 -40.66
C ASP A 466 -14.14 11.27 -41.01
N SER A 467 -15.25 11.09 -40.29
CA SER A 467 -16.16 9.94 -40.48
C SER A 467 -17.32 10.21 -41.45
N VAL A 468 -17.73 11.47 -41.62
CA VAL A 468 -18.83 11.86 -42.52
C VAL A 468 -18.30 12.76 -43.64
N SER A 469 -18.37 12.25 -44.88
CA SER A 469 -18.00 12.99 -46.08
C SER A 469 -18.86 14.25 -46.27
N ASP A 470 -18.26 15.35 -46.74
CA ASP A 470 -18.95 16.62 -47.01
C ASP A 470 -19.82 17.15 -45.85
N ILE A 471 -19.41 16.92 -44.59
CA ILE A 471 -20.16 17.36 -43.41
C ILE A 471 -20.20 18.89 -43.26
N ARG A 472 -19.16 19.59 -43.71
CA ARG A 472 -18.96 21.04 -43.51
C ARG A 472 -20.22 21.88 -43.72
N PRO A 473 -20.98 21.78 -44.84
CA PRO A 473 -22.15 22.63 -45.07
C PRO A 473 -23.29 22.44 -44.07
N LEU A 474 -23.30 21.33 -43.33
CA LEU A 474 -24.30 21.00 -42.32
C LEU A 474 -23.93 21.54 -40.93
N LEU A 475 -22.66 21.89 -40.72
CA LEU A 475 -22.19 22.41 -39.45
C LEU A 475 -22.49 23.90 -39.31
N LYS A 476 -22.88 24.32 -38.11
CA LYS A 476 -23.18 25.72 -37.81
C LYS A 476 -21.90 26.56 -37.91
N HIS A 477 -22.03 27.77 -38.47
CA HIS A 477 -20.94 28.73 -38.67
C HIS A 477 -19.73 28.21 -39.48
N ASN A 478 -19.91 27.23 -40.37
CA ASN A 478 -18.83 26.65 -41.20
C ASN A 478 -18.09 27.62 -42.17
N LYS A 479 -18.43 28.91 -42.16
CA LYS A 479 -17.83 29.98 -42.98
C LYS A 479 -17.16 31.07 -42.13
N GLU A 480 -17.04 30.88 -40.83
CA GLU A 480 -16.51 31.87 -39.90
C GLU A 480 -15.10 32.34 -40.29
N PHE A 481 -14.27 31.41 -40.75
CA PHE A 481 -12.90 31.65 -41.21
C PHE A 481 -12.76 31.91 -42.72
N ASN A 482 -13.85 32.26 -43.41
CA ASN A 482 -13.84 32.45 -44.86
C ASN A 482 -13.32 33.85 -45.25
N PHE A 483 -12.11 34.19 -44.82
CA PHE A 483 -11.41 35.43 -45.13
C PHE A 483 -9.90 35.18 -45.21
N SER A 484 -9.19 35.94 -46.06
CA SER A 484 -7.73 35.93 -46.11
C SER A 484 -7.21 37.34 -46.42
N ASN A 485 -6.07 37.67 -45.83
CA ASN A 485 -5.33 38.91 -46.14
C ASN A 485 -4.45 38.74 -47.40
N GLU A 486 -4.29 37.51 -47.88
CA GLU A 486 -3.51 37.17 -49.06
C GLU A 486 -4.44 36.92 -50.26
N VAL A 487 -3.93 37.16 -51.46
CA VAL A 487 -4.67 36.87 -52.70
C VAL A 487 -4.51 35.39 -53.02
N ILE A 488 -5.40 34.58 -52.48
CA ILE A 488 -5.49 33.14 -52.71
C ILE A 488 -6.70 32.78 -53.57
N SER A 489 -6.69 31.60 -54.19
CA SER A 489 -7.83 31.12 -54.97
C SER A 489 -9.03 30.81 -54.06
N ALA A 490 -10.25 30.81 -54.63
CA ALA A 490 -11.45 30.47 -53.87
C ALA A 490 -11.41 29.06 -53.28
N SER A 491 -10.74 28.11 -53.96
CA SER A 491 -10.59 26.74 -53.49
C SER A 491 -9.60 26.64 -52.33
N GLU A 492 -8.49 27.39 -52.39
CA GLU A 492 -7.53 27.48 -51.28
C GLU A 492 -8.18 28.13 -50.06
N LEU A 493 -8.90 29.25 -50.25
CA LEU A 493 -9.64 29.90 -49.17
C LEU A 493 -10.67 28.95 -48.52
N GLU A 494 -11.37 28.16 -49.32
CA GLU A 494 -12.31 27.16 -48.81
C GLU A 494 -11.60 26.12 -47.94
N HIS A 495 -10.46 25.61 -48.41
CA HIS A 495 -9.66 24.60 -47.72
C HIS A 495 -9.11 25.13 -46.41
N ASP A 496 -8.42 26.27 -46.45
CA ASP A 496 -7.82 26.91 -45.27
C ASP A 496 -8.89 27.24 -44.23
N SER A 497 -10.03 27.80 -44.65
CA SER A 497 -11.17 28.08 -43.77
C SER A 497 -11.75 26.82 -43.12
N TRP A 498 -11.68 25.66 -43.78
CA TRP A 498 -12.16 24.40 -43.21
C TRP A 498 -11.18 23.81 -42.22
N GLU A 499 -9.88 23.83 -42.54
CA GLU A 499 -8.85 23.41 -41.60
C GLU A 499 -8.88 24.27 -40.34
N GLU A 500 -8.99 25.60 -40.47
CA GLU A 500 -9.09 26.51 -39.32
C GLU A 500 -10.35 26.24 -38.48
N TYR A 501 -11.50 25.93 -39.11
CA TYR A 501 -12.71 25.53 -38.38
C TYR A 501 -12.54 24.23 -37.59
N LYS A 502 -11.87 23.21 -38.16
CA LYS A 502 -11.61 21.94 -37.46
C LYS A 502 -10.59 22.11 -36.32
N GLU A 503 -9.63 23.00 -36.52
CA GLU A 503 -8.58 23.31 -35.55
C GLU A 503 -9.06 24.24 -34.44
N ASP A 504 -10.13 25.01 -34.65
CA ASP A 504 -10.76 25.83 -33.62
C ASP A 504 -11.56 24.94 -32.65
N PRO A 505 -11.09 24.75 -31.39
CA PRO A 505 -11.77 23.90 -30.44
C PRO A 505 -13.07 24.55 -29.90
N TYR A 506 -13.31 25.84 -30.18
CA TYR A 506 -14.53 26.59 -29.81
C TYR A 506 -15.56 26.64 -30.90
N ASN A 507 -15.32 25.97 -32.03
CA ASN A 507 -16.29 25.97 -33.11
C ASN A 507 -17.66 25.50 -32.60
N SER A 508 -18.71 26.09 -33.18
CA SER A 508 -20.06 25.93 -32.64
C SER A 508 -20.59 24.49 -32.65
N TYR A 509 -19.98 23.59 -33.43
CA TYR A 509 -20.34 22.18 -33.47
C TYR A 509 -19.78 21.42 -32.26
N ILE A 510 -18.48 21.48 -32.00
CA ILE A 510 -17.85 20.80 -30.84
C ILE A 510 -18.47 21.28 -29.53
N TRP A 511 -18.65 22.59 -29.38
CA TRP A 511 -19.27 23.16 -28.19
C TRP A 511 -20.71 22.67 -28.00
N GLY A 512 -21.48 22.57 -29.10
CA GLY A 512 -22.84 22.04 -29.08
C GLY A 512 -22.90 20.56 -28.69
N VAL A 513 -21.99 19.73 -29.20
CA VAL A 513 -21.89 18.32 -28.81
C VAL A 513 -21.54 18.19 -27.33
N LYS A 514 -20.51 18.91 -26.86
CA LYS A 514 -20.14 18.94 -25.44
C LYS A 514 -21.33 19.26 -24.54
N ALA A 515 -22.07 20.32 -24.86
CA ALA A 515 -23.20 20.80 -24.06
C ALA A 515 -24.41 19.84 -24.03
N ILE A 516 -24.58 18.98 -25.05
CA ILE A 516 -25.70 18.03 -25.14
C ILE A 516 -25.33 16.66 -24.55
N VAL A 517 -24.06 16.25 -24.67
CA VAL A 517 -23.62 14.90 -24.26
C VAL A 517 -23.72 14.71 -22.75
N GLU A 518 -23.25 15.68 -21.96
CA GLU A 518 -23.24 15.55 -20.51
C GLU A 518 -23.31 16.91 -19.81
N ASP A 519 -24.11 16.96 -18.74
CA ASP A 519 -24.13 18.06 -17.78
C ASP A 519 -23.13 17.80 -16.63
N ASP A 520 -22.50 18.86 -16.13
CA ASP A 520 -21.46 18.78 -15.11
C ASP A 520 -21.96 18.15 -13.79
N ASP A 521 -23.20 18.37 -13.37
CA ASP A 521 -23.71 17.79 -12.11
C ASP A 521 -24.01 16.29 -12.26
N ASP A 522 -24.56 15.89 -13.40
CA ASP A 522 -24.83 14.48 -13.73
C ASP A 522 -23.53 13.67 -13.83
N ASN A 523 -22.49 14.28 -14.41
CA ASN A 523 -21.16 13.73 -14.48
C ASN A 523 -20.62 13.33 -13.10
N LEU A 524 -20.62 14.29 -12.17
CA LEU A 524 -20.03 14.11 -10.84
C LEU A 524 -20.73 12.98 -10.08
N GLN A 525 -22.05 12.88 -10.20
CA GLN A 525 -22.81 11.80 -9.58
C GLN A 525 -22.46 10.42 -10.14
N ARG A 526 -22.36 10.29 -11.48
CA ARG A 526 -21.99 9.03 -12.13
C ARG A 526 -20.57 8.64 -11.81
N ARG A 527 -19.63 9.57 -11.90
CA ARG A 527 -18.23 9.33 -11.55
C ARG A 527 -18.11 8.88 -10.11
N ASN A 528 -18.78 9.56 -9.18
CA ASN A 528 -18.78 9.17 -7.78
C ASN A 528 -19.29 7.72 -7.59
N LYS A 529 -20.36 7.30 -8.28
CA LYS A 529 -20.86 5.92 -8.23
C LYS A 529 -19.84 4.90 -8.76
N ILE A 530 -19.10 5.23 -9.82
CA ILE A 530 -18.03 4.37 -10.34
C ILE A 530 -16.92 4.24 -9.32
N LEU A 531 -16.48 5.35 -8.72
CA LEU A 531 -15.47 5.34 -7.66
C LEU A 531 -15.93 4.56 -6.42
N ASP A 532 -17.22 4.65 -6.05
CA ASP A 532 -17.82 3.85 -4.98
C ASP A 532 -17.71 2.35 -5.27
N HIS A 533 -17.98 1.93 -6.50
CA HIS A 533 -17.82 0.56 -6.93
C HIS A 533 -16.36 0.09 -6.90
N LEU A 534 -15.42 0.95 -7.32
CA LEU A 534 -13.99 0.64 -7.29
C LEU A 534 -13.46 0.51 -5.85
N LEU A 535 -13.90 1.39 -4.93
CA LEU A 535 -13.59 1.29 -3.50
C LEU A 535 -14.15 0.00 -2.88
N ALA A 536 -15.40 -0.33 -3.19
CA ALA A 536 -16.07 -1.51 -2.66
C ALA A 536 -15.37 -2.82 -3.09
N ARG A 537 -14.76 -2.87 -4.28
CA ARG A 537 -13.94 -4.02 -4.73
C ARG A 537 -12.75 -4.30 -3.83
N HIS A 538 -12.27 -3.29 -3.12
CA HIS A 538 -11.16 -3.39 -2.17
C HIS A 538 -11.62 -3.45 -0.71
N GLY A 539 -12.93 -3.60 -0.46
CA GLY A 539 -13.48 -3.67 0.90
C GLY A 539 -13.57 -2.32 1.62
N GLU A 540 -13.34 -1.20 0.91
CA GLU A 540 -13.48 0.13 1.47
C GLU A 540 -14.94 0.58 1.42
N SER A 541 -15.46 1.11 2.52
CA SER A 541 -16.84 1.60 2.60
C SER A 541 -16.98 2.96 1.93
N PRO A 542 -17.76 3.09 0.83
CA PRO A 542 -17.92 4.38 0.17
C PRO A 542 -18.67 5.39 1.04
N LEU A 543 -19.59 4.92 1.89
CA LEU A 543 -20.34 5.75 2.84
C LEU A 543 -19.40 6.37 3.88
N TYR A 544 -18.44 5.59 4.38
CA TYR A 544 -17.44 6.08 5.34
C TYR A 544 -16.61 7.21 4.74
N ILE A 545 -16.06 7.01 3.53
CA ILE A 545 -15.28 8.06 2.83
C ILE A 545 -16.14 9.29 2.52
N ASN A 546 -17.40 9.12 2.12
CA ASN A 546 -18.33 10.23 1.90
C ASN A 546 -18.56 11.09 3.15
N ASN A 547 -18.61 10.47 4.33
CA ASN A 547 -18.78 11.16 5.60
C ASN A 547 -17.53 11.98 5.97
N LEU A 548 -16.34 11.45 5.72
CA LEU A 548 -15.08 12.19 5.90
C LEU A 548 -15.01 13.40 4.94
N CYS A 549 -15.45 13.21 3.70
CA CYS A 549 -15.47 14.24 2.64
C CYS A 549 -16.81 15.00 2.57
N ASN A 550 -17.46 15.30 3.70
CA ASN A 550 -18.74 16.03 3.71
C ASN A 550 -18.63 17.56 3.65
N THR A 551 -17.41 18.11 3.54
CA THR A 551 -17.13 19.54 3.40
C THR A 551 -16.24 19.78 2.20
N SER A 552 -16.51 20.85 1.46
CA SER A 552 -15.61 21.27 0.39
C SER A 552 -14.50 22.16 0.95
N ILE A 553 -13.28 21.91 0.49
CA ILE A 553 -12.06 22.64 0.86
C ILE A 553 -11.30 23.10 -0.39
N LEU A 554 -11.38 22.33 -1.49
CA LEU A 554 -10.54 22.52 -2.67
C LEU A 554 -11.26 23.27 -3.78
N THR A 555 -12.49 22.88 -4.13
CA THR A 555 -13.20 23.43 -5.29
C THR A 555 -14.41 24.30 -4.97
N GLY A 556 -14.85 24.34 -3.71
CA GLY A 556 -16.14 24.92 -3.31
C GLY A 556 -17.34 24.02 -3.61
N ASN A 557 -17.15 22.88 -4.30
CA ASN A 557 -18.19 21.89 -4.58
C ASN A 557 -17.88 20.56 -3.86
N ILE A 558 -18.77 20.14 -2.97
CA ILE A 558 -18.60 18.93 -2.15
C ILE A 558 -18.52 17.66 -3.02
N PHE A 559 -19.29 17.56 -4.09
CA PHE A 559 -19.27 16.39 -4.97
C PHE A 559 -17.98 16.31 -5.77
N LYS A 560 -17.49 17.46 -6.25
CA LYS A 560 -16.22 17.54 -6.97
C LYS A 560 -15.05 17.15 -6.05
N ASP A 561 -14.99 17.67 -4.83
CA ASP A 561 -13.95 17.30 -3.85
C ASP A 561 -14.02 15.81 -3.47
N ARG A 562 -15.22 15.22 -3.35
CA ARG A 562 -15.37 13.77 -3.12
C ARG A 562 -14.80 12.93 -4.26
N VAL A 563 -15.05 13.32 -5.51
CA VAL A 563 -14.50 12.64 -6.69
C VAL A 563 -12.97 12.73 -6.69
N ILE A 564 -12.40 13.90 -6.37
CA ILE A 564 -10.95 14.09 -6.26
C ILE A 564 -10.35 13.21 -5.18
N VAL A 565 -10.89 13.25 -3.95
CA VAL A 565 -10.34 12.49 -2.82
C VAL A 565 -10.41 10.99 -3.08
N LYS A 566 -11.53 10.48 -3.61
CA LYS A 566 -11.67 9.04 -3.91
C LYS A 566 -10.74 8.58 -5.04
N SER A 567 -10.61 9.39 -6.08
CA SER A 567 -9.65 9.18 -7.17
C SER A 567 -8.23 9.07 -6.60
N SER A 568 -7.80 10.08 -5.85
CA SER A 568 -6.46 10.12 -5.24
C SER A 568 -6.24 8.99 -4.22
N TYR A 569 -7.25 8.66 -3.42
CA TYR A 569 -7.17 7.55 -2.47
C TYR A 569 -6.98 6.21 -3.20
N LEU A 570 -7.74 5.94 -4.28
CA LEU A 570 -7.55 4.75 -5.10
C LEU A 570 -6.16 4.71 -5.75
N GLN A 571 -5.66 5.82 -6.29
CA GLN A 571 -4.31 5.89 -6.86
C GLN A 571 -3.21 5.53 -5.84
N ASN A 572 -3.42 5.88 -4.57
CA ASN A 572 -2.49 5.61 -3.47
C ASN A 572 -2.81 4.34 -2.67
N TYR A 573 -3.91 3.65 -3.02
CA TYR A 573 -4.52 2.63 -2.16
C TYR A 573 -3.58 1.48 -1.86
N GLN A 574 -2.84 0.97 -2.86
CA GLN A 574 -1.86 -0.09 -2.68
C GLN A 574 -0.85 0.23 -1.56
N LYS A 575 -0.33 1.46 -1.52
CA LYS A 575 0.66 1.87 -0.51
C LYS A 575 0.01 2.07 0.85
N LEU A 576 -1.17 2.69 0.89
CA LEU A 576 -1.88 2.98 2.14
C LEU A 576 -2.40 1.69 2.80
N SER A 577 -2.98 0.78 2.02
CA SER A 577 -3.48 -0.52 2.50
C SER A 577 -2.35 -1.42 2.97
N TYR A 578 -1.24 -1.53 2.22
CA TYR A 578 -0.08 -2.32 2.62
C TYR A 578 0.50 -1.85 3.96
N ASN A 579 0.57 -0.53 4.19
CA ASN A 579 1.21 0.06 5.38
C ASN A 579 0.21 0.46 6.49
N ARG A 580 -1.02 -0.06 6.49
CA ARG A 580 -2.12 0.42 7.35
C ARG A 580 -1.74 0.55 8.83
N ALA A 581 -1.13 -0.47 9.41
CA ALA A 581 -0.74 -0.49 10.82
C ALA A 581 0.70 -0.04 11.08
N LYS A 582 1.48 0.19 10.01
CA LYS A 582 2.91 0.44 10.09
C LYS A 582 3.20 1.81 10.70
N GLY A 583 4.06 1.83 11.73
CA GLY A 583 4.60 3.05 12.31
C GLY A 583 5.64 3.69 11.38
N TYR A 584 5.91 4.99 11.56
CA TYR A 584 6.97 5.62 10.77
C TYR A 584 8.34 5.00 11.11
N ASN A 585 9.24 4.95 10.12
CA ASN A 585 10.58 4.44 10.31
C ASN A 585 11.47 5.50 10.96
N TYR A 586 11.46 5.57 12.29
CA TYR A 586 12.23 6.58 13.02
C TYR A 586 13.75 6.47 12.85
N LEU A 587 14.28 5.30 12.44
CA LEU A 587 15.71 5.12 12.14
C LEU A 587 16.08 5.61 10.74
N GLY A 588 15.15 5.53 9.78
CA GLY A 588 15.39 5.86 8.37
C GLY A 588 14.75 7.18 7.92
N ALA A 589 14.03 7.87 8.79
CA ALA A 589 13.38 9.13 8.49
C ALA A 589 14.38 10.22 8.10
N ASN A 590 13.93 11.19 7.31
CA ASN A 590 14.72 12.35 6.93
C ASN A 590 14.83 13.30 8.11
N LYS A 591 16.00 13.92 8.27
CA LYS A 591 16.16 15.00 9.25
C LYS A 591 15.21 16.15 8.94
N LEU A 592 14.61 16.68 9.99
CA LEU A 592 13.75 17.85 9.96
C LEU A 592 14.57 19.10 10.23
N TYR A 593 14.21 20.19 9.55
CA TYR A 593 14.81 21.50 9.78
C TYR A 593 13.71 22.52 10.02
N LEU A 594 14.01 23.55 10.83
CA LEU A 594 13.13 24.71 10.94
C LEU A 594 13.23 25.55 9.68
N ASN A 595 14.45 25.69 9.14
CA ASN A 595 14.70 26.27 7.83
C ASN A 595 15.29 25.21 6.88
N ASN A 596 14.50 24.80 5.89
CA ASN A 596 14.86 23.75 4.94
C ASN A 596 15.96 24.18 3.96
N GLU A 597 15.99 25.45 3.57
CA GLU A 597 16.98 25.99 2.62
C GLU A 597 18.37 26.08 3.26
N LEU A 598 18.43 26.58 4.49
CA LEU A 598 19.67 26.74 5.25
C LEU A 598 20.07 25.49 6.04
N ARG A 599 19.20 24.46 6.05
CA ARG A 599 19.32 23.27 6.93
C ARG A 599 19.56 23.65 8.39
N SER A 600 18.85 24.67 8.87
CA SER A 600 18.97 25.19 10.25
C SER A 600 17.87 24.63 11.16
N THR A 601 18.24 24.29 12.39
CA THR A 601 17.31 23.87 13.46
C THR A 601 16.99 25.00 14.44
N ASN A 602 17.43 26.24 14.15
CA ASN A 602 17.26 27.38 15.06
C ASN A 602 16.29 28.45 14.54
N GLU A 603 16.16 28.59 13.22
CA GLU A 603 15.38 29.65 12.58
C GLU A 603 14.41 29.00 11.60
N PHE A 604 13.20 29.56 11.49
CA PHE A 604 12.21 29.05 10.54
C PHE A 604 12.46 29.60 9.13
N THR A 605 12.04 28.87 8.09
CA THR A 605 11.99 29.43 6.73
C THR A 605 10.94 30.55 6.66
N PRO A 606 11.31 31.77 6.24
CA PRO A 606 10.34 32.83 6.01
C PRO A 606 9.47 32.50 4.79
N VAL A 607 8.22 32.97 4.80
CA VAL A 607 7.33 32.84 3.63
C VAL A 607 7.61 33.99 2.68
N SER A 608 8.04 33.69 1.45
CA SER A 608 8.25 34.70 0.41
C SER A 608 6.93 35.07 -0.29
N GLU A 609 6.87 36.27 -0.87
CA GLU A 609 5.74 36.70 -1.71
C GLU A 609 5.53 35.75 -2.89
N GLU A 610 6.61 35.20 -3.47
CA GLU A 610 6.52 34.21 -4.55
C GLU A 610 5.75 32.95 -4.12
N VAL A 611 6.00 32.44 -2.91
CA VAL A 611 5.26 31.30 -2.37
C VAL A 611 3.78 31.63 -2.18
N GLN A 612 3.45 32.82 -1.68
CA GLN A 612 2.06 33.24 -1.51
C GLN A 612 1.36 33.36 -2.86
N ASN A 613 1.99 34.04 -3.82
CA ASN A 613 1.46 34.18 -5.19
C ASN A 613 1.23 32.81 -5.83
N ASN A 614 2.15 31.85 -5.66
CA ASN A 614 1.97 30.49 -6.16
C ASN A 614 0.77 29.77 -5.52
N TYR A 615 0.48 30.01 -4.24
CA TYR A 615 -0.69 29.44 -3.59
C TYR A 615 -1.99 30.16 -3.97
N GLU A 616 -1.96 31.46 -4.23
CA GLU A 616 -3.09 32.25 -4.73
C GLU A 616 -3.53 31.82 -6.12
N LEU A 617 -2.58 31.46 -7.00
CA LEU A 617 -2.88 30.86 -8.30
C LEU A 617 -3.70 29.57 -8.15
N GLY A 618 -3.53 28.87 -7.03
CA GLY A 618 -4.28 27.68 -6.67
C GLY A 618 -4.10 26.53 -7.65
N ASN A 619 -5.06 25.60 -7.66
CA ASN A 619 -5.06 24.42 -8.52
C ASN A 619 -6.05 24.58 -9.68
N GLN A 620 -6.28 25.81 -10.15
CA GLN A 620 -7.18 26.09 -11.26
C GLN A 620 -6.41 26.69 -12.43
N THR A 621 -6.65 26.14 -13.61
CA THR A 621 -6.19 26.68 -14.89
C THR A 621 -7.43 27.00 -15.69
N ASP A 622 -7.67 28.29 -15.95
CA ASP A 622 -8.83 28.79 -16.69
C ASP A 622 -10.19 28.25 -16.20
N PHE A 623 -10.45 28.37 -14.89
CA PHE A 623 -11.67 27.88 -14.23
C PHE A 623 -11.86 26.36 -14.21
N ILE A 624 -10.93 25.59 -14.79
CA ILE A 624 -10.89 24.13 -14.73
C ILE A 624 -9.93 23.71 -13.63
N VAL A 625 -10.34 22.75 -12.81
CA VAL A 625 -9.50 22.20 -11.75
C VAL A 625 -8.40 21.35 -12.39
N ASN A 626 -7.13 21.72 -12.13
CA ASN A 626 -5.97 20.98 -12.60
C ASN A 626 -5.80 19.70 -11.75
N ILE A 627 -6.42 18.62 -12.22
CA ILE A 627 -6.41 17.34 -11.50
C ILE A 627 -5.03 16.68 -11.47
N GLU A 628 -4.22 16.88 -12.52
CA GLU A 628 -2.89 16.30 -12.60
C GLU A 628 -1.99 16.87 -11.49
N LEU A 629 -2.02 18.20 -11.30
CA LEU A 629 -1.30 18.86 -10.21
C LEU A 629 -1.77 18.35 -8.84
N ILE A 630 -3.08 18.19 -8.63
CA ILE A 630 -3.63 17.69 -7.36
C ILE A 630 -3.22 16.24 -7.11
N ASP A 631 -3.28 15.39 -8.14
CA ASP A 631 -2.86 13.99 -8.04
C ASP A 631 -1.37 13.89 -7.71
N GLU A 632 -0.53 14.78 -8.25
CA GLU A 632 0.88 14.89 -7.89
C GLU A 632 1.10 15.34 -6.45
N GLU A 633 0.37 16.35 -5.97
CA GLU A 633 0.46 16.86 -4.60
C GLU A 633 0.04 15.83 -3.55
N LEU A 634 -1.00 15.04 -3.85
CA LEU A 634 -1.52 14.01 -2.96
C LEU A 634 -0.84 12.65 -3.13
N LYS A 635 0.10 12.52 -4.07
CA LYS A 635 0.83 11.28 -4.34
C LYS A 635 1.63 10.86 -3.12
N VAL A 636 1.42 9.64 -2.67
CA VAL A 636 2.23 9.00 -1.63
C VAL A 636 3.45 8.39 -2.28
N SER A 637 4.62 8.98 -2.04
CA SER A 637 5.91 8.49 -2.52
C SER A 637 6.45 7.35 -1.64
N SER A 638 7.49 6.64 -2.11
CA SER A 638 8.19 5.66 -1.26
C SER A 638 8.93 6.33 -0.09
N ALA A 639 9.36 7.59 -0.26
CA ALA A 639 9.97 8.37 0.81
C ALA A 639 8.94 8.72 1.90
N ASP A 640 7.68 8.98 1.52
CA ASP A 640 6.61 9.25 2.48
C ASP A 640 6.39 8.06 3.44
N ILE A 641 6.44 6.82 2.93
CA ILE A 641 6.28 5.60 3.74
C ILE A 641 7.39 5.43 4.81
N ILE A 642 8.55 6.08 4.61
CA ILE A 642 9.64 6.08 5.58
C ILE A 642 9.40 7.15 6.65
N ASN A 643 8.99 8.35 6.22
CA ASN A 643 8.89 9.54 7.06
C ASN A 643 7.61 9.63 7.91
N TYR A 644 6.56 8.91 7.51
CA TYR A 644 5.23 8.99 8.11
C TYR A 644 4.65 7.60 8.35
N SER A 645 3.73 7.49 9.32
CA SER A 645 2.95 6.26 9.49
C SER A 645 1.93 6.09 8.36
N GLY A 646 1.45 4.86 8.13
CA GLY A 646 0.39 4.64 7.15
C GLY A 646 -0.89 5.44 7.46
N ILE A 647 -1.22 5.53 8.75
CA ILE A 647 -2.33 6.33 9.26
C ILE A 647 -2.14 7.82 8.98
N ASP A 648 -0.94 8.36 9.21
CA ASP A 648 -0.65 9.78 8.99
C ASP A 648 -0.87 10.17 7.52
N LEU A 649 -0.43 9.29 6.61
CA LEU A 649 -0.58 9.49 5.17
C LEU A 649 -2.03 9.40 4.73
N LYS A 650 -2.80 8.45 5.28
CA LYS A 650 -4.24 8.33 4.98
C LYS A 650 -5.02 9.56 5.44
N ILE A 651 -4.71 10.11 6.62
CA ILE A 651 -5.28 11.39 7.08
C ILE A 651 -4.96 12.50 6.08
N ASN A 652 -3.69 12.64 5.67
CA ASN A 652 -3.29 13.68 4.73
C ASN A 652 -4.01 13.58 3.38
N THR A 653 -4.13 12.36 2.81
CA THR A 653 -4.82 12.12 1.53
C THR A 653 -6.32 12.43 1.61
N ILE A 654 -7.00 12.04 2.70
CA ILE A 654 -8.47 12.17 2.79
C ILE A 654 -8.91 13.56 3.27
N PHE A 655 -8.19 14.14 4.23
CA PHE A 655 -8.57 15.40 4.87
C PHE A 655 -8.07 16.63 4.10
N LEU A 656 -7.26 16.44 3.05
CA LEU A 656 -6.69 17.50 2.23
C LEU A 656 -5.98 18.57 3.08
N LEU A 657 -5.21 18.11 4.09
CA LEU A 657 -4.67 19.00 5.11
C LEU A 657 -3.83 20.14 4.53
N SER A 658 -3.07 19.87 3.47
CA SER A 658 -2.25 20.86 2.76
C SER A 658 -3.05 22.10 2.35
N GLN A 659 -4.30 21.94 1.93
CA GLN A 659 -5.13 23.05 1.46
C GLN A 659 -5.49 24.03 2.58
N TYR A 660 -5.72 23.55 3.81
CA TYR A 660 -5.97 24.44 4.95
C TYR A 660 -4.76 25.33 5.24
N TYR A 661 -3.55 24.79 5.11
CA TYR A 661 -2.32 25.55 5.32
C TYR A 661 -2.06 26.53 4.18
N LYS A 662 -2.22 26.13 2.92
CA LYS A 662 -2.09 27.03 1.77
C LYS A 662 -3.03 28.22 1.90
N ASN A 663 -4.32 27.97 2.14
CA ASN A 663 -5.33 29.03 2.33
C ASN A 663 -4.95 29.97 3.50
N TYR A 664 -4.48 29.43 4.62
CA TYR A 664 -4.03 30.25 5.75
C TYR A 664 -2.81 31.12 5.42
N ILE A 665 -1.84 30.58 4.68
CA ILE A 665 -0.59 31.28 4.33
C ILE A 665 -0.84 32.43 3.35
N ILE A 666 -1.81 32.28 2.43
CA ILE A 666 -2.27 33.35 1.54
C ILE A 666 -2.70 34.56 2.38
N ASP A 667 -3.61 34.35 3.33
CA ASP A 667 -4.16 35.44 4.15
C ASP A 667 -3.19 35.95 5.22
N THR A 668 -2.35 35.06 5.77
CA THR A 668 -1.49 35.33 6.92
C THR A 668 -0.16 34.59 6.77
N PRO A 669 0.88 35.22 6.21
CA PRO A 669 2.19 34.58 6.06
C PRO A 669 2.71 34.13 7.43
N SER A 670 2.89 32.81 7.57
CA SER A 670 3.23 32.17 8.83
C SER A 670 4.27 31.10 8.62
N GLU A 671 5.46 31.32 9.17
CA GLU A 671 6.58 30.39 9.10
C GLU A 671 6.24 29.02 9.72
N THR A 672 5.45 29.01 10.79
CA THR A 672 4.99 27.77 11.43
C THR A 672 4.00 27.01 10.57
N ALA A 673 3.08 27.71 9.89
CA ALA A 673 2.14 27.08 8.96
C ALA A 673 2.90 26.48 7.77
N PHE A 674 3.86 27.23 7.22
CA PHE A 674 4.72 26.78 6.15
C PHE A 674 5.58 25.57 6.57
N TRP A 675 6.09 25.57 7.80
CA TRP A 675 6.82 24.43 8.34
C TRP A 675 5.97 23.15 8.43
N PHE A 676 4.73 23.24 8.94
CA PHE A 676 3.82 22.08 8.99
C PHE A 676 3.50 21.53 7.60
N LEU A 677 3.25 22.42 6.65
CA LEU A 677 2.96 22.07 5.26
C LEU A 677 4.12 21.28 4.64
N ASN A 678 5.36 21.76 4.81
CA ASN A 678 6.53 21.20 4.14
C ASN A 678 7.16 20.00 4.86
N ASN A 679 7.07 19.94 6.19
CA ASN A 679 7.81 18.94 6.97
C ASN A 679 6.93 17.84 7.53
N ARG A 680 5.67 18.13 7.86
CA ARG A 680 4.84 17.24 8.69
C ARG A 680 3.43 16.99 8.16
N LYS A 681 3.16 17.30 6.87
CA LYS A 681 1.87 17.05 6.20
C LYS A 681 0.64 17.53 7.00
N GLY A 682 0.83 18.57 7.84
CA GLY A 682 -0.22 19.23 8.60
C GLY A 682 -0.34 18.90 10.10
N PHE A 683 0.46 18.01 10.70
CA PHE A 683 0.43 17.81 12.16
C PHE A 683 1.68 17.10 12.69
N ILE A 684 1.98 17.26 13.99
CA ILE A 684 3.02 16.47 14.65
C ILE A 684 2.35 15.24 15.26
N SER A 685 2.87 14.06 14.91
CA SER A 685 2.50 12.77 15.51
C SER A 685 3.63 12.28 16.43
N ILE A 686 3.29 11.89 17.67
CA ILE A 686 4.23 11.35 18.66
C ILE A 686 3.64 10.07 19.24
N GLU A 687 4.37 8.97 19.11
CA GLU A 687 4.07 7.69 19.76
C GLU A 687 4.56 7.72 21.21
N SER A 688 3.66 7.53 22.18
CA SER A 688 4.03 7.57 23.60
C SER A 688 5.08 6.52 23.95
N ASN A 689 5.04 5.33 23.34
CA ASN A 689 5.99 4.26 23.63
C ASN A 689 7.42 4.62 23.21
N LEU A 690 7.59 5.34 22.09
CA LEU A 690 8.90 5.84 21.68
C LEU A 690 9.44 6.90 22.65
N LEU A 691 8.56 7.76 23.18
CA LEU A 691 8.95 8.79 24.15
C LEU A 691 9.30 8.19 25.52
N LEU A 692 8.47 7.26 26.01
CA LEU A 692 8.65 6.59 27.31
C LEU A 692 9.90 5.72 27.37
N ARG A 693 10.38 5.22 26.23
CA ARG A 693 11.63 4.45 26.14
C ARG A 693 12.83 5.16 26.77
N PHE A 694 12.84 6.49 26.76
CA PHE A 694 13.93 7.31 27.26
C PHE A 694 13.61 8.01 28.60
N ALA A 695 12.45 7.73 29.20
CA ALA A 695 12.11 8.23 30.52
C ALA A 695 12.86 7.48 31.64
N THR A 696 12.88 8.07 32.83
CA THR A 696 13.12 7.33 34.08
C THR A 696 11.80 7.13 34.83
N PHE A 697 11.76 6.19 35.76
CA PHE A 697 10.51 5.75 36.37
C PHE A 697 10.61 5.69 37.89
N GLU A 698 9.71 6.40 38.55
CA GLU A 698 9.52 6.35 39.99
C GLU A 698 8.37 5.41 40.30
N ILE A 699 8.59 4.44 41.19
CA ILE A 699 7.58 3.43 41.52
C ILE A 699 7.18 3.57 42.98
N VAL A 700 5.88 3.67 43.20
CA VAL A 700 5.27 3.71 44.53
C VAL A 700 4.54 2.39 44.77
N PHE A 701 4.97 1.65 45.77
CA PHE A 701 4.32 0.44 46.26
C PHE A 701 3.40 0.77 47.44
N LYS A 702 2.30 0.03 47.57
CA LYS A 702 1.33 0.16 48.64
C LYS A 702 0.90 -1.22 49.12
N GLU A 703 1.03 -1.45 50.42
CA GLU A 703 0.49 -2.62 51.13
C GLU A 703 -0.23 -2.12 52.39
N ASP A 704 -1.52 -2.43 52.50
CA ASP A 704 -2.42 -1.85 53.51
C ASP A 704 -2.36 -0.30 53.60
N LYS A 705 -1.81 0.22 54.71
CA LYS A 705 -1.62 1.66 54.98
C LYS A 705 -0.20 2.14 54.71
N ASN A 706 0.73 1.22 54.45
CA ASN A 706 2.13 1.53 54.28
C ASN A 706 2.42 1.76 52.79
N GLN A 707 3.24 2.76 52.51
CA GLN A 707 3.69 3.06 51.17
C GLN A 707 5.21 3.16 51.14
N TRP A 708 5.78 2.70 50.04
CA TRP A 708 7.21 2.75 49.80
C TRP A 708 7.49 3.24 48.39
N ILE A 709 8.60 3.94 48.22
CA ILE A 709 9.04 4.45 46.93
C ILE A 709 10.46 3.99 46.63
N THR A 710 10.75 3.81 45.35
CA THR A 710 12.11 3.57 44.89
C THR A 710 13.04 4.70 45.33
N ASP A 711 14.22 4.36 45.83
CA ASP A 711 15.18 5.33 46.35
C ASP A 711 15.86 6.17 45.27
N LYS A 712 15.89 5.63 44.04
CA LYS A 712 16.28 6.24 42.76
C LYS A 712 15.20 5.98 41.70
N ASP A 713 15.18 6.78 40.64
CA ASP A 713 14.38 6.47 39.46
C ASP A 713 15.00 5.28 38.70
N LEU A 714 14.15 4.42 38.15
CA LEU A 714 14.55 3.28 37.34
C LEU A 714 14.64 3.66 35.86
N SER A 715 15.60 3.08 35.15
CA SER A 715 15.62 3.12 33.69
C SER A 715 14.48 2.28 33.08
N PHE A 716 14.21 2.47 31.79
CA PHE A 716 13.22 1.67 31.05
C PHE A 716 13.50 0.16 31.13
N GLU A 717 14.76 -0.27 31.03
CA GLU A 717 15.13 -1.69 31.12
C GLU A 717 14.97 -2.23 32.56
N GLU A 718 15.30 -1.44 33.58
CA GLU A 718 15.08 -1.81 34.99
C GLU A 718 13.59 -1.96 35.30
N LEU A 719 12.74 -1.04 34.79
CA LEU A 719 11.29 -1.14 34.91
C LEU A 719 10.75 -2.39 34.22
N LEU A 720 11.22 -2.68 33.01
CA LEU A 720 10.79 -3.86 32.24
C LEU A 720 11.08 -5.15 33.04
N ASN A 721 12.31 -5.29 33.53
CA ASN A 721 12.73 -6.43 34.33
C ASN A 721 11.92 -6.58 35.63
N LEU A 722 11.64 -5.46 36.32
CA LEU A 722 10.79 -5.47 37.51
C LEU A 722 9.35 -5.89 37.19
N SER A 723 8.77 -5.34 36.12
CA SER A 723 7.39 -5.63 35.72
C SER A 723 7.18 -7.09 35.35
N GLN A 724 8.13 -7.72 34.65
CA GLN A 724 8.10 -9.15 34.34
C GLN A 724 8.14 -10.01 35.60
N LYS A 725 8.98 -9.65 36.59
CA LYS A 725 9.04 -10.37 37.88
C LYS A 725 7.73 -10.26 38.64
N VAL A 726 7.17 -9.04 38.74
CA VAL A 726 5.86 -8.80 39.38
C VAL A 726 4.78 -9.65 38.71
N ASN A 727 4.72 -9.62 37.39
CA ASN A 727 3.69 -10.32 36.64
C ASN A 727 3.83 -11.86 36.72
N GLY A 728 5.07 -12.39 36.69
CA GLY A 728 5.33 -13.83 36.85
C GLY A 728 4.93 -14.38 38.22
N ASN A 729 5.03 -13.55 39.26
CA ASN A 729 4.75 -13.94 40.65
C ASN A 729 3.34 -13.55 41.14
N LYS A 730 2.51 -12.92 40.30
CA LYS A 730 1.18 -12.41 40.64
C LYS A 730 0.25 -13.44 41.32
N ASN A 731 0.44 -14.73 41.01
CA ASN A 731 -0.39 -15.84 41.48
C ASN A 731 0.31 -16.80 42.46
N GLN A 732 1.58 -16.59 42.82
CA GLN A 732 2.38 -17.62 43.51
C GLN A 732 2.27 -17.60 45.05
N GLY A 733 1.53 -16.68 45.67
CA GLY A 733 1.37 -16.64 47.13
C GLY A 733 2.68 -16.38 47.91
N GLU A 734 3.77 -16.11 47.21
CA GLU A 734 5.06 -15.68 47.76
C GLU A 734 4.99 -14.22 48.20
N ASP A 735 5.81 -13.85 49.20
CA ASP A 735 5.99 -12.45 49.62
C ASP A 735 6.79 -11.68 48.55
N LEU A 736 6.08 -11.32 47.47
CA LEU A 736 6.59 -10.54 46.34
C LEU A 736 7.27 -9.25 46.81
N PHE A 737 6.76 -8.64 47.87
CA PHE A 737 7.30 -7.39 48.37
C PHE A 737 8.70 -7.57 48.98
N SER A 738 8.94 -8.69 49.68
CA SER A 738 10.27 -9.07 50.14
C SER A 738 11.24 -9.35 48.98
N GLU A 739 10.77 -9.93 47.87
CA GLU A 739 11.62 -10.14 46.69
C GLU A 739 12.02 -8.84 46.00
N ILE A 740 11.07 -7.90 45.87
CA ILE A 740 11.33 -6.58 45.32
C ILE A 740 12.38 -5.85 46.17
N LYS A 741 12.30 -5.93 47.51
CA LYS A 741 13.30 -5.35 48.43
C LYS A 741 14.70 -5.94 48.30
N LYS A 742 14.86 -7.15 47.79
CA LYS A 742 16.19 -7.74 47.52
C LYS A 742 16.87 -7.09 46.31
N VAL A 743 16.08 -6.60 45.36
CA VAL A 743 16.56 -6.06 44.08
C VAL A 743 16.59 -4.53 44.08
N PHE A 744 15.63 -3.89 44.75
CA PHE A 744 15.45 -2.45 44.77
C PHE A 744 15.45 -1.91 46.19
N SER A 745 16.21 -0.83 46.40
CA SER A 745 16.20 -0.09 47.65
C SER A 745 14.94 0.78 47.74
N LEU A 746 14.18 0.62 48.83
CA LEU A 746 12.88 1.28 49.02
C LEU A 746 12.87 2.16 50.26
N LYS A 747 12.29 3.36 50.16
CA LYS A 747 12.11 4.31 51.26
C LYS A 747 10.64 4.35 51.67
N ALA A 748 10.35 4.22 52.97
CA ALA A 748 8.98 4.35 53.49
C ALA A 748 8.51 5.82 53.40
N ILE A 749 7.26 6.03 52.98
CA ILE A 749 6.65 7.35 52.85
C ILE A 749 5.59 7.53 53.94
N SER A 750 5.69 8.62 54.71
CA SER A 750 4.76 8.93 55.79
C SER A 750 3.71 9.99 55.45
N ASN A 751 3.91 10.84 54.42
CA ASN A 751 2.96 11.91 54.02
C ASN A 751 3.36 12.61 52.69
N THR A 752 3.12 12.03 51.51
CA THR A 752 3.20 12.78 50.24
C THR A 752 2.04 12.46 49.29
N THR A 753 1.78 13.40 48.38
CA THR A 753 0.82 13.36 47.25
C THR A 753 0.55 11.94 46.79
N LYS A 754 -0.63 11.42 47.15
CA LYS A 754 -1.06 10.07 46.82
C LYS A 754 -1.14 9.95 45.29
N PRO A 755 -0.56 8.91 44.68
CA PRO A 755 -0.87 8.58 43.29
C PRO A 755 -2.37 8.44 43.11
N ASN A 756 -2.90 8.97 42.01
CA ASN A 756 -4.35 8.97 41.75
C ASN A 756 -4.88 7.55 41.53
N GLU A 757 -4.05 6.67 40.98
CA GLU A 757 -4.42 5.29 40.65
C GLU A 757 -3.31 4.32 41.09
N PHE A 758 -3.73 3.16 41.58
CA PHE A 758 -2.87 2.03 41.91
C PHE A 758 -3.45 0.80 41.24
N ILE A 759 -2.59 -0.01 40.63
CA ILE A 759 -2.99 -1.29 40.05
C ILE A 759 -2.46 -2.44 40.91
N GLU A 760 -3.09 -3.61 40.78
CA GLU A 760 -2.76 -4.80 41.54
C GLU A 760 -1.45 -5.44 41.03
N ALA A 761 -0.44 -5.51 41.90
CA ALA A 761 0.80 -6.25 41.66
C ALA A 761 0.69 -7.71 42.17
N SER A 762 0.00 -7.92 43.29
CA SER A 762 -0.39 -9.23 43.85
C SER A 762 -1.61 -9.05 44.79
N GLN A 763 -2.06 -10.11 45.44
CA GLN A 763 -3.23 -10.08 46.34
C GLN A 763 -3.17 -9.01 47.45
N THR A 764 -1.98 -8.69 47.97
CA THR A 764 -1.79 -7.72 49.06
C THR A 764 -1.00 -6.47 48.64
N LEU A 765 -0.31 -6.53 47.50
CA LEU A 765 0.58 -5.48 47.04
C LEU A 765 0.01 -4.76 45.82
N TYR A 766 -0.03 -3.44 45.90
CA TYR A 766 -0.39 -2.55 44.80
C TYR A 766 0.80 -1.68 44.44
N TRP A 767 0.82 -1.20 43.20
CA TRP A 767 1.86 -0.31 42.70
C TRP A 767 1.32 0.74 41.74
N SER A 768 2.06 1.84 41.65
CA SER A 768 1.83 2.95 40.74
C SER A 768 3.16 3.39 40.16
N VAL A 769 3.18 3.68 38.87
CA VAL A 769 4.38 4.08 38.12
C VAL A 769 4.21 5.51 37.61
N ASN A 770 5.16 6.37 37.96
CA ASN A 770 5.31 7.70 37.39
C ASN A 770 6.47 7.71 36.40
N ALA A 771 6.22 8.13 35.17
CA ALA A 771 7.30 8.49 34.25
C ALA A 771 7.84 9.87 34.63
N VAL A 772 9.16 9.99 34.65
CA VAL A 772 9.89 11.19 35.08
C VAL A 772 10.73 11.73 33.93
N PHE A 773 10.55 13.01 33.63
CA PHE A 773 11.26 13.74 32.57
C PHE A 773 11.82 15.05 33.12
N ASP A 774 13.11 15.09 33.46
CA ASP A 774 13.80 16.25 34.06
C ASP A 774 12.96 17.01 35.11
N LYS A 775 12.48 16.26 36.12
CA LYS A 775 11.63 16.65 37.27
C LYS A 775 10.13 16.68 37.05
N GLU A 776 9.66 16.78 35.81
CA GLU A 776 8.24 16.63 35.54
C GLU A 776 7.84 15.17 35.70
N LYS A 777 6.68 14.93 36.31
CA LYS A 777 6.17 13.59 36.57
C LYS A 777 4.77 13.45 35.98
N ILE A 778 4.55 12.35 35.29
CA ILE A 778 3.22 11.95 34.84
C ILE A 778 2.95 10.53 35.30
N ASN A 779 1.80 10.32 35.92
CA ASN A 779 1.36 8.98 36.28
C ASN A 779 0.96 8.25 35.00
N VAL A 780 1.67 7.18 34.66
CA VAL A 780 1.43 6.38 33.44
C VAL A 780 0.62 5.13 33.73
N THR A 781 0.36 4.86 35.02
CA THR A 781 -0.58 3.82 35.46
C THR A 781 -2.02 4.27 35.27
N ASP A 782 -2.27 5.58 35.38
CA ASP A 782 -3.56 6.18 35.11
C ASP A 782 -4.03 5.86 33.68
N SER A 783 -5.19 5.23 33.56
CA SER A 783 -5.78 4.87 32.26
C SER A 783 -6.10 6.09 31.39
N LEU A 784 -6.30 7.26 32.01
CA LEU A 784 -6.56 8.53 31.32
C LEU A 784 -5.27 9.29 30.99
N SER A 785 -4.11 8.76 31.38
CA SER A 785 -2.82 9.39 31.14
C SER A 785 -2.55 9.63 29.65
N LEU A 786 -1.99 10.79 29.33
CA LEU A 786 -1.59 11.16 27.96
C LEU A 786 -0.52 10.25 27.36
N LEU A 787 0.19 9.44 28.15
CA LEU A 787 1.27 8.58 27.67
C LEU A 787 0.96 7.08 27.79
N ASN A 788 -0.28 6.70 28.13
CA ASN A 788 -0.67 5.30 28.29
C ASN A 788 -1.19 4.71 26.96
N GLY A 789 -0.31 4.13 26.14
CA GLY A 789 -0.72 3.49 24.88
C GLY A 789 -1.27 4.44 23.80
N THR A 790 -1.06 5.75 23.96
CA THR A 790 -1.64 6.82 23.14
C THR A 790 -0.68 7.40 22.09
N ILE A 791 -1.20 7.67 20.90
CA ILE A 791 -0.54 8.47 19.88
C ILE A 791 -1.06 9.91 19.99
N LEU A 792 -0.14 10.87 20.15
CA LEU A 792 -0.47 12.28 20.31
C LEU A 792 -0.40 12.99 18.95
N TYR A 793 -1.51 13.58 18.52
CA TYR A 793 -1.63 14.33 17.28
C TYR A 793 -1.81 15.82 17.57
N PHE A 794 -0.76 16.62 17.36
CA PHE A 794 -0.75 18.05 17.63
C PHE A 794 -1.05 18.85 16.37
N PHE A 795 -2.18 19.56 16.39
CA PHE A 795 -2.62 20.47 15.34
C PHE A 795 -2.55 21.93 15.80
N PRO A 796 -2.23 22.90 14.92
CA PRO A 796 -2.21 24.30 15.30
C PRO A 796 -3.62 24.86 15.49
N LYS A 797 -3.86 25.50 16.64
CA LYS A 797 -5.13 26.17 16.96
C LYS A 797 -5.42 27.38 16.06
N PHE A 798 -4.40 27.94 15.41
CA PHE A 798 -4.55 29.15 14.58
C PHE A 798 -5.27 28.89 13.25
N ILE A 799 -5.42 27.64 12.82
CA ILE A 799 -6.24 27.29 11.65
C ILE A 799 -7.69 27.15 12.13
N PRO A 800 -8.60 28.07 11.77
CA PRO A 800 -9.96 28.11 12.33
C PRO A 800 -10.73 26.80 12.14
N GLN A 801 -10.54 26.14 11.01
CA GLN A 801 -11.26 24.92 10.61
C GLN A 801 -10.98 23.75 11.57
N PHE A 802 -9.78 23.64 12.13
CA PHE A 802 -9.43 22.59 13.10
C PHE A 802 -10.13 22.77 14.46
N ASN A 803 -10.58 23.98 14.78
CA ASN A 803 -11.37 24.27 15.98
C ASN A 803 -12.86 23.91 15.80
N SER A 804 -13.30 23.60 14.57
CA SER A 804 -14.70 23.30 14.31
C SER A 804 -15.08 21.92 14.86
N SER A 805 -16.28 21.81 15.42
CA SER A 805 -16.84 20.53 15.86
C SER A 805 -16.92 19.50 14.73
N ASN A 806 -17.15 19.97 13.50
CA ASN A 806 -17.17 19.09 12.32
C ASN A 806 -15.80 18.42 12.09
N PHE A 807 -14.70 19.19 12.10
CA PHE A 807 -13.36 18.61 11.94
C PHE A 807 -13.01 17.67 13.08
N GLN A 808 -13.31 18.05 14.33
CA GLN A 808 -13.07 17.22 15.51
C GLN A 808 -13.84 15.89 15.45
N ASN A 809 -15.14 15.93 15.09
CA ASN A 809 -15.93 14.71 14.93
C ASN A 809 -15.38 13.82 13.81
N LYS A 810 -14.93 14.41 12.69
CA LYS A 810 -14.33 13.65 11.58
C LYS A 810 -13.05 12.93 12.00
N ILE A 811 -12.14 13.63 12.69
CA ILE A 811 -10.86 13.02 13.08
C ILE A 811 -11.05 11.99 14.19
N THR A 812 -11.98 12.20 15.12
CA THR A 812 -12.37 11.20 16.13
C THR A 812 -12.95 9.95 15.46
N MET A 813 -13.94 10.12 14.57
CA MET A 813 -14.51 8.99 13.81
C MET A 813 -13.45 8.27 12.96
N PHE A 814 -12.47 9.01 12.44
CA PHE A 814 -11.36 8.41 11.71
C PHE A 814 -10.50 7.52 12.64
N PHE A 815 -10.09 8.04 13.80
CA PHE A 815 -9.31 7.27 14.77
C PHE A 815 -10.03 6.02 15.25
N GLU A 816 -11.32 6.11 15.56
CA GLU A 816 -12.13 4.97 16.01
C GLU A 816 -12.24 3.83 14.97
N GLN A 817 -12.16 4.17 13.67
CA GLN A 817 -12.32 3.19 12.58
C GLN A 817 -10.99 2.66 12.04
N GLU A 818 -9.92 3.45 12.10
CA GLU A 818 -8.68 3.18 11.38
C GLU A 818 -7.51 2.74 12.28
N LEU A 819 -7.51 3.11 13.56
CA LEU A 819 -6.42 2.73 14.46
C LEU A 819 -6.49 1.25 14.85
N PRO A 820 -5.32 0.60 15.07
CA PRO A 820 -5.27 -0.71 15.68
C PRO A 820 -5.95 -0.72 17.06
N ILE A 821 -6.56 -1.85 17.44
CA ILE A 821 -7.34 -1.99 18.68
C ILE A 821 -6.51 -1.67 19.94
N HIS A 822 -5.20 -1.90 19.91
CA HIS A 822 -4.30 -1.63 21.04
C HIS A 822 -3.77 -0.19 21.09
N CYS A 823 -4.10 0.64 20.09
CA CYS A 823 -3.65 2.02 19.98
C CYS A 823 -4.80 2.99 20.26
N ASP A 824 -4.59 3.90 21.20
CA ASP A 824 -5.44 5.08 21.37
C ASP A 824 -4.82 6.30 20.68
N ALA A 825 -5.63 7.32 20.39
CA ALA A 825 -5.15 8.60 19.88
C ALA A 825 -5.76 9.78 20.63
N LYS A 826 -4.95 10.84 20.76
CA LYS A 826 -5.38 12.12 21.32
C LYS A 826 -5.16 13.23 20.28
N PHE A 827 -6.25 13.88 19.89
CA PHE A 827 -6.23 15.09 19.08
C PHE A 827 -6.04 16.31 19.98
N ILE A 828 -4.96 17.06 19.79
CA ILE A 828 -4.57 18.19 20.65
C ILE A 828 -4.42 19.45 19.80
N LEU A 829 -5.12 20.52 20.19
CA LEU A 829 -5.01 21.84 19.56
C LEU A 829 -4.02 22.72 20.32
N VAL A 830 -2.98 23.17 19.63
CA VAL A 830 -1.86 23.90 20.24
C VAL A 830 -1.92 25.39 19.90
N GLY A 831 -1.92 26.23 20.94
CA GLY A 831 -1.86 27.69 20.82
C GLY A 831 -0.51 28.20 20.32
N LYS A 832 -0.49 29.41 19.73
CA LYS A 832 0.71 30.02 19.14
C LYS A 832 1.90 30.14 20.11
N GLU A 833 1.63 30.35 21.40
CA GLU A 833 2.65 30.54 22.44
C GLU A 833 3.51 29.28 22.66
N ILE A 834 2.90 28.10 22.63
CA ILE A 834 3.56 26.82 22.89
C ILE A 834 4.08 26.18 21.59
N LEU A 835 3.50 26.55 20.45
CA LEU A 835 3.74 25.86 19.19
C LEU A 835 5.19 25.93 18.70
N LYS A 836 5.83 27.11 18.72
CA LYS A 836 7.24 27.25 18.30
C LYS A 836 8.18 26.43 19.20
N PRO A 837 8.09 26.52 20.55
CA PRO A 837 8.84 25.64 21.45
C PRO A 837 8.61 24.15 21.19
N LEU A 838 7.35 23.74 21.00
CA LEU A 838 6.99 22.35 20.73
C LEU A 838 7.62 21.83 19.42
N ILE A 839 7.52 22.60 18.32
CA ILE A 839 8.12 22.24 17.04
C ILE A 839 9.63 22.07 17.19
N LYS A 840 10.32 23.01 17.88
CA LYS A 840 11.77 22.93 18.08
C LYS A 840 12.16 21.69 18.86
N ALA A 841 11.49 21.43 19.99
CA ALA A 841 11.76 20.24 20.81
C ALA A 841 11.47 18.94 20.04
N TYR A 842 10.41 18.91 19.23
CA TYR A 842 10.08 17.79 18.37
C TYR A 842 11.16 17.54 17.30
N VAL A 843 11.65 18.59 16.63
CA VAL A 843 12.72 18.49 15.63
C VAL A 843 14.00 17.94 16.24
N ASP A 844 14.40 18.44 17.42
CA ASP A 844 15.60 17.99 18.11
C ASP A 844 15.48 16.51 18.52
N TRP A 845 14.33 16.11 19.09
CA TRP A 845 14.06 14.72 19.46
C TRP A 845 14.00 13.78 18.25
N HIS A 846 13.25 14.15 17.22
CA HIS A 846 13.10 13.37 15.99
C HIS A 846 14.44 13.15 15.30
N ASN A 847 15.26 14.19 15.18
CA ASN A 847 16.56 14.11 14.52
C ASN A 847 17.56 13.23 15.28
N GLU A 848 17.44 13.20 16.60
CA GLU A 848 18.29 12.36 17.44
C GLU A 848 17.87 10.88 17.39
N LEU A 849 16.58 10.58 17.21
CA LEU A 849 16.09 9.21 16.98
C LEU A 849 16.70 8.57 15.73
N ILE A 850 16.91 9.34 14.66
CA ILE A 850 17.48 8.83 13.39
C ILE A 850 18.92 8.35 13.59
N LEU A 851 19.69 9.01 14.44
CA LEU A 851 21.10 8.69 14.69
C LEU A 851 21.27 7.61 15.77
N TRP A 852 20.17 7.17 16.38
CA TRP A 852 20.23 6.29 17.53
C TRP A 852 20.65 4.88 17.13
N THR A 853 21.90 4.54 17.43
CA THR A 853 22.38 3.17 17.46
C THR A 853 22.69 2.81 18.91
N LYS A 854 22.09 1.72 19.40
CA LYS A 854 22.24 1.28 20.81
C LYS A 854 23.70 1.01 21.22
N THR A 855 24.63 0.99 20.26
CA THR A 855 26.07 0.78 20.47
C THR A 855 26.80 1.98 21.08
N GLU A 856 26.22 3.18 21.09
CA GLU A 856 26.89 4.40 21.55
C GLU A 856 26.22 4.99 22.80
N SER A 857 26.88 4.87 23.96
CA SER A 857 26.37 5.39 25.24
C SER A 857 26.14 6.91 25.22
N ASN A 858 26.94 7.66 24.47
CA ASN A 858 26.78 9.12 24.35
C ASN A 858 25.48 9.49 23.65
N SER A 859 25.09 8.72 22.64
CA SER A 859 23.88 8.93 21.83
C SER A 859 22.61 8.66 22.64
N TYR A 860 22.63 7.68 23.58
CA TYR A 860 21.51 7.44 24.50
C TYR A 860 21.26 8.64 25.45
N ASN A 861 22.31 9.17 26.08
CA ASN A 861 22.18 10.27 27.03
C ASN A 861 21.66 11.54 26.35
N LEU A 862 22.15 11.84 25.14
CA LEU A 862 21.68 12.99 24.36
C LEU A 862 20.21 12.82 23.97
N LEU A 863 19.81 11.63 23.53
CA LEU A 863 18.42 11.34 23.17
C LEU A 863 17.47 11.41 24.37
N GLN A 864 17.93 10.97 25.55
CA GLN A 864 17.21 11.14 26.80
C GLN A 864 17.03 12.62 27.16
N GLU A 865 18.07 13.44 27.00
CA GLU A 865 17.98 14.90 27.18
C GLU A 865 16.91 15.52 26.26
N LYS A 866 16.91 15.18 24.96
CA LYS A 866 15.92 15.71 24.00
C LYS A 866 14.50 15.21 24.29
N SER A 867 14.37 13.96 24.71
CA SER A 867 13.09 13.38 25.14
C SER A 867 12.55 14.09 26.37
N ASN A 868 13.40 14.42 27.36
CA ASN A 868 13.01 15.17 28.55
C ASN A 868 12.46 16.56 28.21
N VAL A 869 13.13 17.29 27.30
CA VAL A 869 12.69 18.63 26.87
C VAL A 869 11.31 18.57 26.20
N LEU A 870 11.12 17.63 25.28
CA LEU A 870 9.85 17.46 24.57
C LEU A 870 8.72 17.05 25.52
N ALA A 871 8.96 16.03 26.35
CA ALA A 871 7.98 15.53 27.31
C ALA A 871 7.60 16.60 28.34
N LYS A 872 8.54 17.40 28.82
CA LYS A 872 8.27 18.52 29.73
C LYS A 872 7.29 19.53 29.14
N ILE A 873 7.48 19.92 27.87
CA ILE A 873 6.54 20.81 27.18
C ILE A 873 5.16 20.16 27.09
N ILE A 874 5.09 18.87 26.79
CA ILE A 874 3.82 18.16 26.67
C ILE A 874 3.10 18.09 28.03
N ILE A 875 3.81 17.67 29.08
CA ILE A 875 3.26 17.46 30.42
C ILE A 875 2.74 18.78 31.00
N GLN A 876 3.54 19.85 30.96
CA GLN A 876 3.18 21.13 31.57
C GLN A 876 1.95 21.81 30.92
N ASN A 877 1.63 21.48 29.67
CA ASN A 877 0.62 22.21 28.90
C ASN A 877 -0.63 21.39 28.58
N PHE A 878 -0.58 20.06 28.65
CA PHE A 878 -1.68 19.23 28.14
C PHE A 878 -2.22 18.18 29.14
N THR A 879 -1.65 18.01 30.35
CA THR A 879 -2.13 17.00 31.31
C THR A 879 -3.37 17.40 32.12
N THR A 880 -3.88 18.63 31.97
CA THR A 880 -5.00 19.17 32.77
C THR A 880 -6.31 19.33 31.99
N GLU A 881 -6.42 18.81 30.76
CA GLU A 881 -7.63 18.87 29.94
C GLU A 881 -8.41 17.54 29.90
#